data_AF-A0A2U1NBY9-F1
#
_entry.id   AF-A0A2U1NBY9-F1
#
_cell.length_a   1.000
_cell.length_b   1.000
_cell.length_c   1.000
_cell.angle_alpha   90.00
_cell.angle_beta   90.00
_cell.angle_gamma   90.00
#
_symmetry.space_group_name_H-M   'P 1'
#
loop_
_entity.id
_entity.type
_entity.pdbx_description
1 polymer ?
#
loop_
_entity_poly.entity_id
_entity_poly.type
_entity_poly.pdbx_seq_one_letter_code
_entity_poly.pdbx_strand_id
1 'polypeptide(L)'
;MAVFKNSFTKSDALFNWKDDGSNPCDPNNVWVGIICSNGIISTINLSGLDLEGQPNIGVLEAIDSLKAISIENNSISGPMPEINRLRSLKAFYGGSNWFSGVIPSDFFQTLGSLKKLWLQHNNFSGQIPKSIGELPNLKELHLEYNDFSGHIPPFPEADILTTLNLSNNKLQGEIPKSLHKFDNRVFENNAELCGSKLGKECKKPSNQRPNSEEPVSESRSSTKWIIMIVVVALLILIILARATHVEQDNRKWGKGHIDEAVVNIPTVTKKTTTAPPNNSNNNSSSSSSGNTTGTSNNNNNANDTENKDASQKGVAQTGRPVAGSLPGKSVGDLVMVNEERGVFGLQDLMKAAAEVLGNGGLGSAYKATLASGVSVVVKRVREMNQMTKDVFDTEMKKLAKLRHKNILTPLAYHFRKEEKLLVSEYVARGSLLYVLHGDRGNSHAELTWPNRLKIIKGVARGMGFLHSEFSLYPLPHGNLKSSNVLIGSDYEPLLSDYAFHPLLNSTPTVQCMFAFKSPEATLNQQVTQKSDVYCMGIIILEIITGKYPSQYMNNQKGGTDVVQWVKSALAEKREKELIDPEISSGGSTGDMEKLLHIGAACTESDPDERMDLKQAIKRIEEDASQKGVAQTGRPVAGSLPGKSVGDLVMVNEERGVFGLQDLMKAAAEVLGNGGLGSAYKATLASGVSVVVKRVREMNQMTKDVFDTEMKKLAKLRHKNILTPLAYHFRKEEKLLVSEYVARGSLLYVLHGDRGNSHAELTWPNRLKIIKGVARGMGFLHSEFSLYPLPHGNLKSSNVLIGSDYEPLLSDYAFHPLLNSTPTVQCMFAFKSPEATLNQQVTQKSDVYCMGIIILEIITGKYPSQYMNNQKGGTDVVQWVKSALAEKREKELIDPEISSGGSTGDMEKLLHIGAACTESDPDERMDLKQAIKRIEEE
;
A
#
# COMPACT_ATOMS: atom_id res chain seq x y z
N MET A 1 -28.55 11.20 17.07
CA MET A 1 -27.77 10.35 16.15
C MET A 1 -28.50 10.04 14.84
N ALA A 2 -29.75 9.56 14.85
CA ALA A 2 -30.50 9.29 13.60
C ALA A 2 -30.55 10.50 12.64
N VAL A 3 -30.77 11.72 13.15
CA VAL A 3 -30.71 12.97 12.35
C VAL A 3 -29.36 13.16 11.63
N PHE A 4 -28.24 12.71 12.21
CA PHE A 4 -26.92 12.79 11.57
C PHE A 4 -26.79 11.79 10.42
N LYS A 5 -27.20 10.52 10.62
CA LYS A 5 -27.31 9.51 9.54
C LYS A 5 -28.14 10.03 8.38
N ASN A 6 -29.30 10.62 8.67
CA ASN A 6 -30.25 11.09 7.66
C ASN A 6 -29.79 12.37 6.91
N SER A 7 -28.61 12.91 7.22
CA SER A 7 -28.00 14.02 6.47
C SER A 7 -27.04 13.58 5.35
N PHE A 8 -26.68 12.29 5.33
CA PHE A 8 -25.97 11.67 4.20
C PHE A 8 -26.98 11.29 3.10
N THR A 9 -26.60 11.44 1.83
CA THR A 9 -27.43 10.96 0.70
C THR A 9 -27.34 9.44 0.53
N LYS A 10 -26.29 8.83 1.08
CA LYS A 10 -26.04 7.39 1.10
C LYS A 10 -25.44 7.02 2.45
N SER A 11 -26.11 6.13 3.19
CA SER A 11 -25.73 5.77 4.57
C SER A 11 -26.02 4.30 4.92
N ASP A 12 -26.04 3.42 3.92
CA ASP A 12 -26.37 2.00 4.09
C ASP A 12 -25.41 1.28 5.05
N ALA A 13 -24.14 1.68 5.08
CA ALA A 13 -23.14 1.21 6.05
C ALA A 13 -23.53 1.51 7.51
N LEU A 14 -24.38 2.51 7.76
CA LEU A 14 -24.88 2.88 9.10
C LEU A 14 -26.19 2.14 9.44
N PHE A 15 -26.40 0.92 8.90
CA PHE A 15 -27.65 0.16 9.01
C PHE A 15 -28.18 0.02 10.46
N ASN A 16 -27.32 -0.23 11.45
CA ASN A 16 -27.74 -0.41 12.84
C ASN A 16 -27.97 0.88 13.64
N TRP A 17 -27.71 2.06 13.05
CA TRP A 17 -28.13 3.34 13.62
C TRP A 17 -29.64 3.51 13.41
N LYS A 18 -30.41 3.40 14.48
CA LYS A 18 -31.88 3.39 14.49
C LYS A 18 -32.45 4.49 15.38
N ASP A 19 -33.68 4.91 15.11
CA ASP A 19 -34.41 5.87 15.94
C ASP A 19 -35.42 5.13 16.87
N ASP A 20 -34.96 4.03 17.46
CA ASP A 20 -35.74 3.10 18.30
C ASP A 20 -35.41 3.20 19.80
N GLY A 21 -34.57 4.16 20.19
CA GLY A 21 -34.09 4.34 21.56
C GLY A 21 -32.98 3.36 21.99
N SER A 22 -32.47 2.50 21.10
CA SER A 22 -31.33 1.63 21.41
C SER A 22 -30.08 2.45 21.74
N ASN A 23 -29.31 2.00 22.73
CA ASN A 23 -28.10 2.70 23.18
C ASN A 23 -26.95 2.47 22.18
N PRO A 24 -26.37 3.52 21.56
CA PRO A 24 -25.23 3.37 20.64
C PRO A 24 -23.97 2.76 21.28
N CYS A 25 -23.90 2.78 22.62
CA CYS A 25 -22.83 2.24 23.45
C CYS A 25 -23.18 0.91 24.14
N ASP A 26 -24.24 0.19 23.74
CA ASP A 26 -24.53 -1.15 24.25
C ASP A 26 -23.42 -2.14 23.83
N PRO A 27 -22.69 -2.78 24.77
CA PRO A 27 -21.62 -3.73 24.44
C PRO A 27 -22.08 -4.90 23.55
N ASN A 28 -23.37 -5.24 23.58
CA ASN A 28 -23.95 -6.35 22.82
C ASN A 28 -24.38 -5.93 21.40
N ASN A 29 -24.48 -4.63 21.11
CA ASN A 29 -24.95 -4.09 19.83
C ASN A 29 -24.39 -2.68 19.57
N VAL A 30 -23.06 -2.54 19.61
CA VAL A 30 -22.39 -1.26 19.36
C VAL A 30 -22.71 -0.77 17.94
N TRP A 31 -23.10 0.50 17.83
CA TRP A 31 -23.45 1.09 16.54
C TRP A 31 -22.22 1.24 15.63
N VAL A 32 -22.37 0.97 14.31
CA VAL A 32 -21.24 0.98 13.36
C VAL A 32 -20.53 2.34 13.39
N GLY A 33 -19.22 2.31 13.63
CA GLY A 33 -18.40 3.52 13.71
C GLY A 33 -18.59 4.36 14.99
N ILE A 34 -19.36 3.89 15.97
CA ILE A 34 -19.45 4.52 17.30
C ILE A 34 -18.41 3.90 18.23
N ILE A 35 -17.64 4.75 18.90
CA ILE A 35 -16.68 4.37 19.93
C ILE A 35 -17.05 5.12 21.21
N CYS A 36 -17.19 4.36 22.30
CA CYS A 36 -17.61 4.90 23.59
C CYS A 36 -16.52 4.72 24.65
N SER A 37 -16.50 5.62 25.62
CA SER A 37 -15.69 5.56 26.83
C SER A 37 -16.64 5.59 28.03
N ASN A 38 -16.52 4.61 28.93
CA ASN A 38 -17.36 4.45 30.11
C ASN A 38 -18.88 4.49 29.79
N GLY A 39 -19.28 3.87 28.66
CA GLY A 39 -20.68 3.82 28.21
C GLY A 39 -21.20 5.10 27.53
N ILE A 40 -20.35 6.10 27.28
CA ILE A 40 -20.73 7.39 26.68
C ILE A 40 -19.96 7.60 25.35
N ILE A 41 -20.63 8.09 24.30
CA ILE A 41 -20.02 8.30 22.97
C ILE A 41 -18.82 9.25 23.08
N SER A 42 -17.62 8.76 22.74
CA SER A 42 -16.37 9.52 22.81
C SER A 42 -15.77 9.82 21.43
N THR A 43 -16.01 8.97 20.43
CA THR A 43 -15.52 9.15 19.06
C THR A 43 -16.52 8.59 18.05
N ILE A 44 -16.62 9.26 16.90
CA ILE A 44 -17.36 8.78 15.72
C ILE A 44 -16.33 8.54 14.60
N ASN A 45 -16.24 7.31 14.09
CA ASN A 45 -15.32 6.92 13.03
C ASN A 45 -16.07 6.21 11.89
N LEU A 46 -16.32 6.94 10.82
CA LEU A 46 -17.05 6.50 9.63
C LEU A 46 -16.14 6.38 8.40
N SER A 47 -14.84 6.12 8.62
CA SER A 47 -13.84 6.14 7.55
C SER A 47 -13.99 4.95 6.60
N GLY A 48 -13.92 5.16 5.29
CA GLY A 48 -13.97 4.07 4.31
C GLY A 48 -15.33 3.36 4.16
N LEU A 49 -16.43 4.00 4.56
CA LEU A 49 -17.77 3.41 4.60
C LEU A 49 -18.64 3.70 3.36
N ASP A 50 -18.03 4.24 2.28
CA ASP A 50 -18.69 4.58 1.01
C ASP A 50 -19.90 5.54 1.17
N LEU A 51 -19.75 6.50 2.10
CA LEU A 51 -20.75 7.50 2.42
C LEU A 51 -20.74 8.68 1.43
N GLU A 52 -21.92 9.20 1.10
CA GLU A 52 -22.11 10.33 0.18
C GLU A 52 -22.99 11.43 0.81
N GLY A 53 -22.92 12.65 0.26
CA GLY A 53 -23.79 13.77 0.61
C GLY A 53 -23.08 14.93 1.31
N GLN A 54 -23.78 15.64 2.20
CA GLN A 54 -23.27 16.77 2.98
C GLN A 54 -23.66 16.61 4.46
N PRO A 55 -22.80 15.99 5.31
CA PRO A 55 -23.17 15.61 6.67
C PRO A 55 -23.34 16.81 7.58
N ASN A 56 -24.52 16.92 8.20
CA ASN A 56 -24.86 17.97 9.15
C ASN A 56 -24.21 17.71 10.53
N ILE A 57 -22.90 17.92 10.62
CA ILE A 57 -22.11 17.73 11.85
C ILE A 57 -22.62 18.60 13.02
N GLY A 58 -23.27 19.74 12.74
CA GLY A 58 -23.80 20.64 13.78
C GLY A 58 -24.78 19.97 14.75
N VAL A 59 -25.51 18.92 14.33
CA VAL A 59 -26.43 18.18 15.23
C VAL A 59 -25.71 17.32 16.28
N LEU A 60 -24.38 17.20 16.19
CA LEU A 60 -23.55 16.50 17.18
C LEU A 60 -23.11 17.42 18.34
N GLU A 61 -23.47 18.71 18.31
CA GLU A 61 -23.19 19.68 19.39
C GLU A 61 -23.77 19.24 20.74
N ALA A 62 -24.87 18.46 20.73
CA ALA A 62 -25.48 17.87 21.93
C ALA A 62 -24.71 16.67 22.54
N ILE A 63 -23.49 16.38 22.07
CA ILE A 63 -22.66 15.26 22.55
C ILE A 63 -21.36 15.82 23.16
N ASP A 64 -21.47 16.42 24.34
CA ASP A 64 -20.35 17.07 25.05
C ASP A 64 -19.12 16.16 25.24
N SER A 65 -19.35 14.84 25.33
CA SER A 65 -18.34 13.80 25.46
C SER A 65 -17.53 13.55 24.18
N LEU A 66 -17.99 13.97 23.01
CA LEU A 66 -17.38 13.67 21.70
C LEU A 66 -16.04 14.39 21.54
N LYS A 67 -14.95 13.62 21.47
CA LYS A 67 -13.57 14.13 21.37
C LYS A 67 -12.92 13.89 20.01
N ALA A 68 -13.43 13.00 19.16
CA ALA A 68 -12.95 12.88 17.78
C ALA A 68 -14.05 12.52 16.79
N ILE A 69 -13.91 13.03 15.56
CA ILE A 69 -14.70 12.61 14.39
C ILE A 69 -13.73 12.23 13.26
N SER A 70 -13.94 11.07 12.66
CA SER A 70 -13.33 10.67 11.39
C SER A 70 -14.40 10.33 10.37
N ILE A 71 -14.26 10.89 9.16
CA ILE A 71 -15.09 10.62 7.98
C ILE A 71 -14.19 10.44 6.73
N GLU A 72 -12.91 10.12 6.95
CA GLU A 72 -11.87 10.05 5.93
C GLU A 72 -12.12 8.93 4.89
N ASN A 73 -11.68 9.12 3.64
CA ASN A 73 -11.78 8.14 2.56
C ASN A 73 -13.25 7.76 2.23
N ASN A 74 -14.09 8.76 1.98
CA ASN A 74 -15.48 8.60 1.56
C ASN A 74 -15.76 9.46 0.31
N SER A 75 -17.02 9.46 -0.13
CA SER A 75 -17.55 10.18 -1.29
C SER A 75 -18.34 11.43 -0.84
N ILE A 76 -17.93 12.05 0.27
CA ILE A 76 -18.64 13.19 0.89
C ILE A 76 -18.22 14.48 0.18
N SER A 77 -19.17 15.42 0.02
CA SER A 77 -18.96 16.67 -0.72
C SER A 77 -19.48 17.89 0.04
N GLY A 78 -19.42 19.06 -0.58
CA GLY A 78 -19.92 20.32 -0.02
C GLY A 78 -18.84 21.14 0.70
N PRO A 79 -19.23 22.17 1.48
CA PRO A 79 -18.31 23.02 2.22
C PRO A 79 -17.70 22.31 3.43
N MET A 80 -16.75 22.97 4.11
CA MET A 80 -16.23 22.52 5.42
C MET A 80 -17.40 22.33 6.40
N PRO A 81 -17.63 21.12 6.94
CA PRO A 81 -18.77 20.86 7.82
C PRO A 81 -18.58 21.52 9.20
N GLU A 82 -19.68 21.84 9.89
CA GLU A 82 -19.75 22.70 11.12
C GLU A 82 -19.08 22.13 12.39
N ILE A 83 -17.86 21.58 12.30
CA ILE A 83 -17.07 21.11 13.45
C ILE A 83 -16.77 22.23 14.44
N ASN A 84 -16.79 23.50 14.01
CA ASN A 84 -16.55 24.69 14.84
C ASN A 84 -17.55 24.85 15.99
N ARG A 85 -18.70 24.17 15.93
CA ARG A 85 -19.67 24.09 17.04
C ARG A 85 -19.22 23.14 18.14
N LEU A 86 -18.40 22.15 17.80
CA LEU A 86 -17.96 21.06 18.68
C LEU A 86 -16.75 21.47 19.54
N ARG A 87 -16.93 22.41 20.49
CA ARG A 87 -15.86 22.99 21.33
C ARG A 87 -15.00 21.95 22.10
N SER A 88 -15.57 20.77 22.34
CA SER A 88 -14.91 19.62 22.99
C SER A 88 -14.00 18.79 22.07
N LEU A 89 -14.03 19.02 20.76
CA LEU A 89 -13.37 18.20 19.75
C LEU A 89 -11.84 18.34 19.83
N LYS A 90 -11.14 17.20 19.90
CA LYS A 90 -9.68 17.10 19.97
C LYS A 90 -9.05 16.62 18.65
N ALA A 91 -9.82 15.95 17.79
CA ALA A 91 -9.35 15.55 16.45
C ALA A 91 -10.48 15.57 15.42
N PHE A 92 -10.18 16.08 14.22
CA PHE A 92 -11.02 15.95 13.04
C PHE A 92 -10.23 15.37 11.87
N TYR A 93 -10.76 14.32 11.25
CA TYR A 93 -10.20 13.67 10.08
C TYR A 93 -11.26 13.66 8.95
N GLY A 94 -11.10 14.55 7.98
CA GLY A 94 -11.98 14.72 6.82
C GLY A 94 -11.26 14.61 5.48
N GLY A 95 -10.04 14.06 5.46
CA GLY A 95 -9.25 13.87 4.25
C GLY A 95 -9.85 12.85 3.26
N SER A 96 -9.32 12.81 2.04
CA SER A 96 -9.73 11.88 0.98
C SER A 96 -11.24 11.89 0.74
N ASN A 97 -11.77 13.05 0.38
CA ASN A 97 -13.19 13.31 0.12
C ASN A 97 -13.30 14.37 -1.02
N TRP A 98 -14.50 14.89 -1.27
CA TRP A 98 -14.80 15.94 -2.25
C TRP A 98 -15.27 17.25 -1.58
N PHE A 99 -14.78 17.55 -0.37
CA PHE A 99 -15.06 18.85 0.27
C PHE A 99 -14.42 19.98 -0.54
N SER A 100 -15.10 21.13 -0.63
CA SER A 100 -14.73 22.19 -1.56
C SER A 100 -15.13 23.60 -1.09
N GLY A 101 -14.67 24.61 -1.83
CA GLY A 101 -14.95 26.02 -1.53
C GLY A 101 -14.01 26.61 -0.47
N VAL A 102 -14.37 27.79 0.05
CA VAL A 102 -13.52 28.58 0.96
C VAL A 102 -13.91 28.34 2.41
N ILE A 103 -12.92 28.06 3.26
CA ILE A 103 -13.12 27.98 4.72
C ILE A 103 -13.00 29.40 5.31
N PRO A 104 -13.97 29.87 6.14
CA PRO A 104 -13.89 31.20 6.77
C PRO A 104 -12.63 31.38 7.62
N SER A 105 -12.06 32.60 7.64
CA SER A 105 -10.76 32.88 8.27
C SER A 105 -10.76 32.72 9.79
N ASP A 106 -11.93 32.88 10.41
CA ASP A 106 -12.27 32.76 11.83
C ASP A 106 -12.81 31.36 12.23
N PHE A 107 -13.07 30.48 11.26
CA PHE A 107 -13.80 29.22 11.44
C PHE A 107 -13.32 28.36 12.63
N PHE A 108 -12.01 28.32 12.90
CA PHE A 108 -11.43 27.47 13.95
C PHE A 108 -11.31 28.16 15.31
N GLN A 109 -11.72 29.43 15.46
CA GLN A 109 -11.48 30.23 16.68
C GLN A 109 -12.11 29.62 17.95
N THR A 110 -13.20 28.87 17.82
CA THR A 110 -13.90 28.19 18.92
C THR A 110 -13.28 26.84 19.31
N LEU A 111 -12.36 26.30 18.52
CA LEU A 111 -11.84 24.93 18.62
C LEU A 111 -10.57 24.80 19.48
N GLY A 112 -10.49 25.53 20.59
CA GLY A 112 -9.32 25.55 21.48
C GLY A 112 -8.88 24.18 22.06
N SER A 113 -9.75 23.16 21.99
CA SER A 113 -9.45 21.75 22.35
C SER A 113 -8.71 20.96 21.26
N LEU A 114 -8.70 21.45 20.01
CA LEU A 114 -8.31 20.70 18.82
C LEU A 114 -6.79 20.49 18.75
N LYS A 115 -6.39 19.24 18.52
CA LYS A 115 -5.00 18.77 18.45
C LYS A 115 -4.62 18.22 17.08
N LYS A 116 -5.59 17.74 16.31
CA LYS A 116 -5.39 17.16 14.98
C LYS A 116 -6.43 17.68 14.00
N LEU A 117 -5.98 18.19 12.87
CA LEU A 117 -6.83 18.63 11.75
C LEU A 117 -6.27 18.08 10.44
N TRP A 118 -6.96 17.08 9.89
CA TRP A 118 -6.57 16.37 8.67
C TRP A 118 -7.64 16.59 7.59
N LEU A 119 -7.31 17.37 6.56
CA LEU A 119 -8.18 17.78 5.43
C LEU A 119 -7.54 17.48 4.05
N GLN A 120 -6.45 16.73 4.02
CA GLN A 120 -5.70 16.34 2.83
C GLN A 120 -6.58 15.68 1.74
N HIS A 121 -6.19 15.78 0.47
CA HIS A 121 -6.91 15.17 -0.66
C HIS A 121 -8.39 15.59 -0.69
N ASN A 122 -8.62 16.88 -0.87
CA ASN A 122 -9.93 17.53 -1.05
C ASN A 122 -9.80 18.65 -2.11
N ASN A 123 -10.85 19.46 -2.28
CA ASN A 123 -10.91 20.61 -3.19
C ASN A 123 -11.14 21.94 -2.45
N PHE A 124 -10.67 22.07 -1.20
CA PHE A 124 -10.72 23.33 -0.46
C PHE A 124 -9.87 24.40 -1.14
N SER A 125 -10.34 25.64 -1.17
CA SER A 125 -9.74 26.75 -1.91
C SER A 125 -9.74 28.05 -1.12
N GLY A 126 -9.06 29.08 -1.63
CA GLY A 126 -8.86 30.34 -0.92
C GLY A 126 -7.78 30.22 0.16
N GLN A 127 -7.71 31.18 1.08
CA GLN A 127 -6.63 31.25 2.06
C GLN A 127 -6.77 30.19 3.17
N ILE A 128 -5.64 29.68 3.66
CA ILE A 128 -5.61 28.90 4.91
C ILE A 128 -6.10 29.82 6.05
N PRO A 129 -7.18 29.46 6.77
CA PRO A 129 -7.73 30.30 7.82
C PRO A 129 -6.71 30.67 8.90
N LYS A 130 -6.60 31.97 9.20
CA LYS A 130 -5.71 32.50 10.24
C LYS A 130 -5.96 31.85 11.61
N SER A 131 -7.22 31.56 11.92
CA SER A 131 -7.63 30.86 13.15
C SER A 131 -6.98 29.48 13.33
N ILE A 132 -6.54 28.78 12.28
CA ILE A 132 -5.79 27.51 12.42
C ILE A 132 -4.43 27.75 13.10
N GLY A 133 -3.74 28.83 12.73
CA GLY A 133 -2.45 29.21 13.32
C GLY A 133 -2.53 29.67 14.77
N GLU A 134 -3.74 30.01 15.24
CA GLU A 134 -4.03 30.52 16.58
C GLU A 134 -4.57 29.43 17.54
N LEU A 135 -4.65 28.18 17.10
CA LEU A 135 -5.12 27.05 17.92
C LEU A 135 -4.07 26.64 18.97
N PRO A 136 -4.32 26.86 20.29
CA PRO A 136 -3.32 26.70 21.35
C PRO A 136 -2.99 25.24 21.73
N ASN A 137 -3.51 24.28 20.97
CA ASN A 137 -3.35 22.84 21.22
C ASN A 137 -3.01 22.04 19.95
N LEU A 138 -2.87 22.69 18.79
CA LEU A 138 -2.73 22.02 17.50
C LEU A 138 -1.34 21.35 17.36
N LYS A 139 -1.35 20.02 17.18
CA LYS A 139 -0.16 19.18 17.06
C LYS A 139 0.03 18.60 15.66
N GLU A 140 -1.02 18.44 14.89
CA GLU A 140 -0.98 17.80 13.57
C GLU A 140 -1.91 18.56 12.61
N LEU A 141 -1.34 19.05 11.50
CA LEU A 141 -2.06 19.79 10.47
C LEU A 141 -1.72 19.25 9.07
N HIS A 142 -2.70 18.66 8.41
CA HIS A 142 -2.57 18.06 7.08
C HIS A 142 -3.57 18.71 6.13
N LEU A 143 -3.08 19.49 5.16
CA LEU A 143 -3.86 20.25 4.17
C LEU A 143 -3.39 19.93 2.73
N GLU A 144 -2.52 18.94 2.55
CA GLU A 144 -1.89 18.60 1.27
C GLU A 144 -2.89 18.12 0.21
N TYR A 145 -2.59 18.37 -1.07
CA TYR A 145 -3.50 18.07 -2.19
C TYR A 145 -4.87 18.74 -2.01
N ASN A 146 -4.85 20.08 -2.06
CA ASN A 146 -6.01 20.97 -2.06
C ASN A 146 -5.72 22.17 -3.00
N ASP A 147 -6.65 23.10 -3.09
CA ASP A 147 -6.56 24.34 -3.88
C ASP A 147 -6.29 25.59 -3.00
N PHE A 148 -5.77 25.43 -1.77
CA PHE A 148 -5.49 26.55 -0.86
C PHE A 148 -4.44 27.50 -1.46
N SER A 149 -4.66 28.81 -1.34
CA SER A 149 -3.89 29.85 -2.03
C SER A 149 -3.51 31.02 -1.12
N GLY A 150 -2.63 31.90 -1.62
CA GLY A 150 -2.14 33.04 -0.83
C GLY A 150 -1.12 32.64 0.24
N HIS A 151 -0.96 33.49 1.25
CA HIS A 151 0.10 33.35 2.25
C HIS A 151 -0.24 32.33 3.33
N ILE A 152 0.78 31.59 3.78
CA ILE A 152 0.68 30.73 4.97
C ILE A 152 0.52 31.64 6.20
N PRO A 153 -0.51 31.46 7.05
CA PRO A 153 -0.68 32.28 8.25
C PRO A 153 0.45 32.06 9.25
N PRO A 154 0.73 33.02 10.16
CA PRO A 154 1.68 32.81 11.24
C PRO A 154 1.15 31.74 12.22
N PHE A 155 2.05 30.89 12.69
CA PHE A 155 1.82 29.95 13.79
C PHE A 155 2.70 30.40 14.96
N PRO A 156 2.17 31.12 15.97
CA PRO A 156 2.95 31.52 17.14
C PRO A 156 3.36 30.29 17.95
N GLU A 157 2.40 29.40 18.21
CA GLU A 157 2.56 28.13 18.92
C GLU A 157 3.13 27.01 18.02
N ALA A 158 3.99 27.34 17.05
CA ALA A 158 4.53 26.34 16.12
C ALA A 158 5.37 25.27 16.83
N ASP A 159 5.88 25.51 18.03
CA ASP A 159 6.67 24.53 18.77
C ASP A 159 5.87 23.30 19.22
N ILE A 160 4.58 23.46 19.58
CA ILE A 160 3.70 22.32 19.88
C ILE A 160 3.23 21.56 18.63
N LEU A 161 3.34 22.17 17.44
CA LEU A 161 3.02 21.55 16.17
C LEU A 161 4.09 20.48 15.84
N THR A 162 3.69 19.22 15.82
CA THR A 162 4.56 18.05 15.61
C THR A 162 4.53 17.51 14.18
N THR A 163 3.40 17.58 13.48
CA THR A 163 3.32 17.30 12.03
C THR A 163 2.66 18.46 11.31
N LEU A 164 3.15 18.72 10.10
CA LEU A 164 2.62 19.69 9.17
C LEU A 164 2.77 19.13 7.75
N ASN A 165 1.74 19.26 6.91
CA ASN A 165 1.89 19.15 5.47
C ASN A 165 0.96 20.13 4.74
N LEU A 166 1.56 20.96 3.89
CA LEU A 166 0.93 22.00 3.06
C LEU A 166 1.28 21.81 1.57
N SER A 167 1.95 20.71 1.22
CA SER A 167 2.40 20.44 -0.15
C SER A 167 1.24 20.28 -1.14
N ASN A 168 1.52 20.45 -2.44
CA ASN A 168 0.53 20.28 -3.51
C ASN A 168 -0.70 21.19 -3.31
N ASN A 169 -0.45 22.48 -3.17
CA ASN A 169 -1.42 23.56 -3.06
C ASN A 169 -1.00 24.76 -3.94
N LYS A 170 -1.70 25.89 -3.84
CA LYS A 170 -1.48 27.14 -4.60
C LYS A 170 -0.90 28.27 -3.73
N LEU A 171 -0.12 27.91 -2.69
CA LEU A 171 0.38 28.87 -1.69
C LEU A 171 1.52 29.76 -2.23
N GLN A 172 1.62 30.95 -1.65
CA GLN A 172 2.39 32.10 -2.14
C GLN A 172 3.18 32.78 -1.01
N GLY A 173 4.29 33.44 -1.35
CA GLY A 173 5.04 34.30 -0.42
C GLY A 173 6.01 33.57 0.50
N GLU A 174 6.56 34.27 1.50
CA GLU A 174 7.59 33.70 2.39
C GLU A 174 6.98 32.72 3.40
N ILE A 175 7.62 31.55 3.56
CA ILE A 175 7.27 30.60 4.63
C ILE A 175 7.53 31.25 6.00
N PRO A 176 6.54 31.32 6.91
CA PRO A 176 6.71 31.87 8.25
C PRO A 176 7.86 31.22 9.02
N LYS A 177 8.70 32.03 9.68
CA LYS A 177 9.92 31.56 10.37
C LYS A 177 9.67 30.46 11.41
N SER A 178 8.54 30.50 12.09
CA SER A 178 8.17 29.48 13.09
C SER A 178 7.93 28.09 12.48
N LEU A 179 7.70 28.00 11.16
CA LEU A 179 7.58 26.75 10.41
C LEU A 179 8.91 26.28 9.79
N HIS A 180 10.01 27.01 9.95
CA HIS A 180 11.31 26.64 9.35
C HIS A 180 11.91 25.35 9.96
N LYS A 181 11.39 24.87 11.09
CA LYS A 181 11.75 23.60 11.72
C LYS A 181 11.30 22.35 10.94
N PHE A 182 10.28 22.46 10.08
CA PHE A 182 9.78 21.34 9.27
C PHE A 182 10.63 21.11 8.01
N ASP A 183 10.61 19.91 7.44
CA ASP A 183 11.35 19.60 6.21
C ASP A 183 10.79 20.35 4.99
N ASN A 184 11.61 20.62 3.97
CA ASN A 184 11.15 21.37 2.79
C ASN A 184 10.03 20.65 2.02
N ARG A 185 9.94 19.31 2.11
CA ARG A 185 8.89 18.49 1.49
C ARG A 185 7.48 18.90 1.92
N VAL A 186 7.30 19.41 3.14
CA VAL A 186 5.97 19.81 3.64
C VAL A 186 5.41 21.05 2.93
N PHE A 187 6.21 21.70 2.08
CA PHE A 187 5.84 22.88 1.28
C PHE A 187 5.94 22.64 -0.23
N GLU A 188 6.36 21.45 -0.68
CA GLU A 188 6.62 21.14 -2.10
C GLU A 188 5.39 21.33 -3.00
N ASN A 189 5.64 21.52 -4.30
CA ASN A 189 4.62 21.75 -5.34
C ASN A 189 3.72 22.99 -5.14
N ASN A 190 4.07 23.91 -4.25
CA ASN A 190 3.52 25.27 -4.19
C ASN A 190 4.42 26.24 -4.99
N ALA A 191 4.06 26.51 -6.24
CA ALA A 191 4.94 27.20 -7.20
C ALA A 191 5.35 28.64 -6.81
N GLU A 192 4.59 29.30 -5.96
CA GLU A 192 4.77 30.72 -5.60
C GLU A 192 5.27 30.97 -4.17
N LEU A 193 5.48 29.92 -3.37
CA LEU A 193 6.23 30.05 -2.11
C LEU A 193 7.68 30.46 -2.38
N CYS A 194 8.26 31.22 -1.45
CA CYS A 194 9.61 31.75 -1.50
C CYS A 194 10.21 31.88 -0.09
N GLY A 195 11.35 32.53 0.02
CA GLY A 195 12.06 32.80 1.26
C GLY A 195 13.32 31.94 1.44
N SER A 196 14.09 32.31 2.44
CA SER A 196 15.38 31.68 2.81
C SER A 196 15.29 30.15 2.93
N LYS A 197 14.21 29.63 3.54
CA LYS A 197 13.91 28.20 3.72
C LYS A 197 13.89 27.39 2.41
N LEU A 198 13.49 28.01 1.29
CA LEU A 198 13.44 27.37 -0.04
C LEU A 198 14.62 27.75 -0.94
N GLY A 199 15.57 28.56 -0.47
CA GLY A 199 16.67 29.08 -1.30
C GLY A 199 16.22 29.98 -2.46
N LYS A 200 15.00 30.54 -2.39
CA LYS A 200 14.32 31.24 -3.48
C LYS A 200 13.93 32.64 -3.05
N GLU A 201 14.44 33.67 -3.72
CA GLU A 201 14.10 35.05 -3.37
C GLU A 201 12.61 35.36 -3.56
N CYS A 202 12.04 36.12 -2.62
CA CYS A 202 10.70 36.66 -2.77
C CYS A 202 10.70 37.90 -3.65
N LYS A 203 9.82 37.94 -4.65
CA LYS A 203 9.58 39.14 -5.47
C LYS A 203 9.13 40.28 -4.56
N LYS A 204 9.96 41.32 -4.44
CA LYS A 204 9.61 42.52 -3.64
C LYS A 204 8.42 43.24 -4.30
N PRO A 205 7.43 43.73 -3.54
CA PRO A 205 6.36 44.55 -4.09
C PRO A 205 6.97 45.84 -4.65
N SER A 206 6.64 46.16 -5.91
CA SER A 206 7.14 47.34 -6.59
C SER A 206 6.42 48.60 -6.10
N ASN A 207 7.09 49.40 -5.27
CA ASN A 207 6.61 50.73 -4.88
C ASN A 207 6.53 51.66 -6.10
N GLN A 208 5.33 51.80 -6.68
CA GLN A 208 4.98 52.91 -7.55
C GLN A 208 3.76 53.64 -6.97
N ARG A 209 3.84 54.96 -6.89
CA ARG A 209 2.73 55.82 -6.47
C ARG A 209 1.77 56.05 -7.66
N PRO A 210 0.47 56.23 -7.42
CA PRO A 210 -0.48 56.49 -8.50
C PRO A 210 -0.32 57.92 -9.06
N ASN A 211 -0.29 58.05 -10.39
CA ASN A 211 -0.99 59.10 -11.15
C ASN A 211 -0.79 58.97 -12.68
N SER A 212 -1.66 59.70 -13.41
CA SER A 212 -1.65 60.01 -14.85
C SER A 212 -1.87 58.86 -15.84
N GLU A 213 -2.88 59.07 -16.68
CA GLU A 213 -3.49 58.14 -17.64
C GLU A 213 -2.72 57.99 -18.97
N GLU A 214 -2.87 56.81 -19.58
CA GLU A 214 -2.87 56.53 -21.03
C GLU A 214 -1.64 56.82 -21.92
N PRO A 215 -1.56 56.22 -23.14
CA PRO A 215 -2.41 55.17 -23.71
C PRO A 215 -1.68 53.82 -23.91
N VAL A 216 -2.43 52.71 -23.91
CA VAL A 216 -1.94 51.39 -24.38
C VAL A 216 -2.76 50.98 -25.59
N SER A 217 -2.09 50.70 -26.71
CA SER A 217 -2.74 50.31 -27.96
C SER A 217 -3.29 48.88 -27.90
N GLU A 218 -4.62 48.74 -28.01
CA GLU A 218 -5.25 47.43 -28.15
C GLU A 218 -4.98 46.81 -29.53
N SER A 219 -4.54 45.54 -29.55
CA SER A 219 -4.64 44.66 -30.72
C SER A 219 -5.62 43.51 -30.46
N ARG A 220 -6.92 43.84 -30.32
CA ARG A 220 -7.97 42.84 -30.05
C ARG A 220 -8.13 41.84 -31.20
N SER A 221 -8.00 40.55 -30.91
CA SER A 221 -8.44 39.46 -31.80
C SER A 221 -9.90 39.05 -31.48
N SER A 222 -10.85 39.95 -31.77
CA SER A 222 -12.26 39.84 -31.35
C SER A 222 -13.10 38.77 -32.07
N THR A 223 -12.50 37.77 -32.72
CA THR A 223 -13.24 36.72 -33.46
C THR A 223 -13.65 35.55 -32.58
N LYS A 224 -12.78 35.09 -31.66
CA LYS A 224 -13.01 33.84 -30.90
C LYS A 224 -14.21 33.91 -29.95
N TRP A 225 -14.43 35.05 -29.29
CA TRP A 225 -15.59 35.25 -28.40
C TRP A 225 -16.92 35.32 -29.16
N ILE A 226 -16.95 35.93 -30.35
CA ILE A 226 -18.16 35.98 -31.19
C ILE A 226 -18.52 34.56 -31.65
N ILE A 227 -17.53 33.76 -32.07
CA ILE A 227 -17.74 32.35 -32.44
C ILE A 227 -18.29 31.54 -31.26
N MET A 228 -17.73 31.70 -30.05
CA MET A 228 -18.26 31.04 -28.84
C MET A 228 -19.71 31.41 -28.55
N ILE A 229 -20.08 32.69 -28.63
CA ILE A 229 -21.45 33.17 -28.40
C ILE A 229 -22.41 32.59 -29.47
N VAL A 230 -22.01 32.57 -30.73
CA VAL A 230 -22.80 31.97 -31.83
C VAL A 230 -22.98 30.46 -31.65
N VAL A 231 -21.94 29.73 -31.25
CA VAL A 231 -22.02 28.28 -30.98
C VAL A 231 -22.95 27.99 -29.80
N VAL A 232 -22.85 28.75 -28.70
CA VAL A 232 -23.76 28.60 -27.55
C VAL A 232 -25.20 28.94 -27.93
N ALA A 233 -25.42 30.00 -28.71
CA ALA A 233 -26.76 30.35 -29.20
C ALA A 233 -27.36 29.27 -30.11
N LEU A 234 -26.56 28.69 -31.03
CA LEU A 234 -26.98 27.57 -31.89
C LEU A 234 -27.30 26.31 -31.07
N LEU A 235 -26.51 25.98 -30.05
CA LEU A 235 -26.79 24.85 -29.16
C LEU A 235 -28.09 25.05 -28.38
N ILE A 236 -28.35 26.26 -27.86
CA ILE A 236 -29.63 26.61 -27.20
C ILE A 236 -30.80 26.48 -28.19
N LEU A 237 -30.66 26.97 -29.43
CA LEU A 237 -31.69 26.83 -30.46
C LEU A 237 -31.95 25.36 -30.83
N ILE A 238 -30.92 24.52 -30.90
CA ILE A 238 -31.06 23.06 -31.14
C ILE A 238 -31.78 22.37 -29.97
N ILE A 239 -31.49 22.76 -28.72
CA ILE A 239 -32.17 22.24 -27.53
C ILE A 239 -33.65 22.65 -27.53
N LEU A 240 -33.95 23.92 -27.82
CA LEU A 240 -35.34 24.41 -27.90
C LEU A 240 -36.11 23.77 -29.06
N ALA A 241 -35.49 23.58 -30.23
CA ALA A 241 -36.10 22.89 -31.37
C ALA A 241 -36.36 21.40 -31.10
N ARG A 242 -35.54 20.73 -30.27
CA ARG A 242 -35.81 19.37 -29.81
C ARG A 242 -36.92 19.33 -28.76
N ALA A 243 -36.98 20.29 -27.85
CA ALA A 243 -38.04 20.38 -26.84
C ALA A 243 -39.43 20.54 -27.47
N THR A 244 -39.58 21.42 -28.46
CA THR A 244 -40.85 21.61 -29.18
C THR A 244 -41.25 20.42 -30.05
N HIS A 245 -40.28 19.62 -30.54
CA HIS A 245 -40.58 18.39 -31.27
C HIS A 245 -41.17 17.31 -30.36
N VAL A 246 -40.58 17.11 -29.18
CA VAL A 246 -41.09 16.18 -28.14
C VAL A 246 -42.51 16.57 -27.70
N GLU A 247 -42.82 17.86 -27.65
CA GLU A 247 -44.18 18.35 -27.34
C GLU A 247 -45.21 18.11 -28.45
N GLN A 248 -44.79 17.90 -29.71
CA GLN A 248 -45.70 17.53 -30.80
C GLN A 248 -45.97 16.03 -30.86
N ASP A 249 -44.96 15.19 -30.60
CA ASP A 249 -45.14 13.73 -30.62
C ASP A 249 -46.00 13.25 -29.43
N ASN A 250 -45.80 13.84 -28.24
CA ASN A 250 -46.66 13.59 -27.07
C ASN A 250 -48.13 14.02 -27.24
N ARG A 251 -48.48 14.80 -28.27
CA ARG A 251 -49.87 15.17 -28.59
C ARG A 251 -50.60 14.18 -29.50
N LYS A 252 -49.94 13.13 -30.01
CA LYS A 252 -50.55 12.18 -30.95
C LYS A 252 -51.03 10.85 -30.34
N TRP A 253 -50.64 10.50 -29.11
CA TRP A 253 -50.94 9.18 -28.53
C TRP A 253 -51.67 9.26 -27.18
N GLY A 254 -52.87 9.85 -27.16
CA GLY A 254 -53.59 10.16 -25.91
C GLY A 254 -55.10 10.39 -26.02
N LYS A 255 -55.84 9.64 -26.86
CA LYS A 255 -57.31 9.67 -26.88
C LYS A 255 -57.91 8.27 -27.08
N GLY A 256 -58.86 7.92 -26.22
CA GLY A 256 -59.59 6.65 -26.16
C GLY A 256 -59.29 5.93 -24.84
N HIS A 257 -60.07 6.04 -23.76
CA HIS A 257 -61.51 5.86 -23.50
C HIS A 257 -61.78 4.58 -22.69
N ILE A 258 -61.99 4.78 -21.37
CA ILE A 258 -63.03 4.19 -20.49
C ILE A 258 -63.20 2.63 -20.40
N ASP A 259 -63.74 2.05 -19.31
CA ASP A 259 -64.54 2.63 -18.20
C ASP A 259 -64.39 1.90 -16.84
N GLU A 260 -64.86 2.58 -15.76
CA GLU A 260 -65.45 2.05 -14.49
C GLU A 260 -64.68 1.02 -13.58
N ALA A 261 -64.93 0.92 -12.25
CA ALA A 261 -65.87 1.62 -11.35
C ALA A 261 -65.47 1.54 -9.84
N VAL A 262 -65.95 2.52 -9.03
CA VAL A 262 -66.41 2.42 -7.61
C VAL A 262 -65.34 2.07 -6.52
N VAL A 263 -65.18 2.77 -5.38
CA VAL A 263 -66.15 3.28 -4.36
C VAL A 263 -65.80 4.71 -3.83
N ASN A 264 -66.82 5.41 -3.30
CA ASN A 264 -66.78 6.73 -2.62
C ASN A 264 -66.02 6.74 -1.26
N ILE A 265 -65.40 7.81 -0.73
CA ILE A 265 -65.84 9.23 -0.47
C ILE A 265 -66.92 9.28 0.64
N PRO A 266 -66.96 10.23 1.62
CA PRO A 266 -66.23 11.52 1.82
C PRO A 266 -65.26 11.51 3.06
N THR A 267 -65.05 12.46 4.02
CA THR A 267 -65.72 13.72 4.48
C THR A 267 -64.86 14.59 5.44
N VAL A 268 -64.76 15.93 5.21
CA VAL A 268 -65.10 17.07 6.14
C VAL A 268 -64.39 17.23 7.53
N THR A 269 -63.85 18.38 8.00
CA THR A 269 -63.76 19.80 7.48
C THR A 269 -62.86 20.77 8.32
N LYS A 270 -62.59 21.98 7.75
CA LYS A 270 -62.58 23.36 8.37
C LYS A 270 -61.33 23.83 9.18
N LYS A 271 -60.88 25.11 9.13
CA LYS A 271 -61.22 26.27 8.24
C LYS A 271 -60.24 27.49 8.31
N THR A 272 -59.96 28.11 7.16
CA THR A 272 -59.82 29.58 6.84
C THR A 272 -58.94 30.60 7.62
N THR A 273 -58.02 31.26 6.87
CA THR A 273 -57.76 32.75 6.71
C THR A 273 -57.18 33.57 7.88
N THR A 274 -56.44 34.70 7.72
CA THR A 274 -56.08 35.59 6.57
C THR A 274 -54.72 36.30 6.82
N ALA A 275 -54.18 37.08 5.85
CA ALA A 275 -52.92 37.87 5.94
C ALA A 275 -53.18 39.40 5.77
N PRO A 276 -52.19 40.34 5.66
CA PRO A 276 -50.73 40.41 5.97
C PRO A 276 -50.44 41.61 6.95
N PRO A 277 -49.33 42.42 6.97
CA PRO A 277 -47.94 42.37 6.42
C PRO A 277 -46.82 42.74 7.48
N ASN A 278 -45.62 43.17 7.01
CA ASN A 278 -44.41 43.67 7.72
C ASN A 278 -44.68 44.72 8.87
N ASN A 279 -43.80 45.00 9.87
CA ASN A 279 -42.41 45.48 9.74
C ASN A 279 -41.63 45.69 11.09
N SER A 280 -40.28 45.77 11.01
CA SER A 280 -39.32 46.62 11.80
C SER A 280 -39.08 46.56 13.35
N ASN A 281 -37.78 46.56 13.70
CA ASN A 281 -37.04 47.46 14.64
C ASN A 281 -36.73 47.15 16.14
N ASN A 282 -35.41 47.11 16.41
CA ASN A 282 -34.60 47.94 17.35
C ASN A 282 -34.45 47.68 18.87
N ASN A 283 -33.16 47.55 19.26
CA ASN A 283 -32.41 48.25 20.34
C ASN A 283 -32.81 47.97 21.83
N SER A 284 -31.96 48.18 22.85
CA SER A 284 -30.91 49.22 23.01
C SER A 284 -29.91 48.99 24.18
N SER A 285 -28.71 49.60 24.05
CA SER A 285 -27.91 50.31 25.10
C SER A 285 -27.32 49.56 26.34
N SER A 286 -26.21 50.00 26.98
CA SER A 286 -25.13 50.98 26.65
C SER A 286 -23.97 50.97 27.70
N SER A 287 -22.79 51.54 27.35
CA SER A 287 -21.81 52.26 28.24
C SER A 287 -21.12 51.52 29.42
N SER A 288 -19.97 51.91 30.02
CA SER A 288 -18.76 52.73 29.68
C SER A 288 -17.82 52.81 30.93
N SER A 289 -16.52 53.19 30.97
CA SER A 289 -15.35 53.18 30.04
C SER A 289 -14.12 53.83 30.76
N GLY A 290 -12.90 53.25 30.72
CA GLY A 290 -11.65 54.01 31.00
C GLY A 290 -10.45 53.30 31.70
N ASN A 291 -9.23 53.47 31.13
CA ASN A 291 -7.95 54.00 31.67
C ASN A 291 -7.43 53.58 33.10
N THR A 292 -6.12 53.46 33.43
CA THR A 292 -4.82 53.77 32.75
C THR A 292 -3.57 53.17 33.46
N THR A 293 -2.42 53.11 32.74
CA THR A 293 -0.98 53.22 33.20
C THR A 293 -0.27 52.19 34.12
N GLY A 294 1.02 51.92 33.81
CA GLY A 294 2.06 51.26 34.67
C GLY A 294 3.38 50.97 33.90
N THR A 295 4.57 51.03 34.53
CA THR A 295 5.89 51.10 33.82
C THR A 295 7.09 50.41 34.54
N SER A 296 8.28 50.37 33.89
CA SER A 296 9.66 50.04 34.38
C SER A 296 10.14 48.57 34.23
N ASN A 297 11.23 48.23 33.51
CA ASN A 297 12.71 48.35 33.77
C ASN A 297 13.26 47.22 34.70
N ASN A 298 14.50 46.68 34.70
CA ASN A 298 15.79 46.73 33.92
C ASN A 298 16.73 45.58 34.50
N ASN A 299 17.95 45.18 34.09
CA ASN A 299 18.93 45.44 32.98
C ASN A 299 20.11 44.40 33.01
N ASN A 300 20.91 44.28 31.93
CA ASN A 300 22.37 43.93 31.88
C ASN A 300 22.88 42.51 32.29
N ASN A 301 24.09 41.98 31.96
CA ASN A 301 25.10 42.16 30.88
C ASN A 301 26.24 41.09 30.94
N ALA A 302 26.86 40.74 29.78
CA ALA A 302 28.31 40.40 29.55
C ALA A 302 28.95 39.14 30.26
N ASN A 303 30.13 38.56 29.93
CA ASN A 303 31.08 38.61 28.79
C ASN A 303 32.17 37.45 28.85
N ASP A 304 32.99 37.29 27.78
CA ASP A 304 34.44 36.86 27.73
C ASP A 304 34.91 35.43 28.21
N THR A 305 36.05 34.80 27.81
CA THR A 305 37.06 34.87 26.69
C THR A 305 37.99 33.60 26.61
N GLU A 306 38.64 33.35 25.45
CA GLU A 306 40.03 32.81 25.18
C GLU A 306 40.63 31.49 25.81
N ASN A 307 41.78 30.87 25.40
CA ASN A 307 42.49 30.60 24.10
C ASN A 307 43.77 29.67 24.29
N LYS A 308 44.34 29.08 23.19
CA LYS A 308 45.77 28.64 22.91
C LYS A 308 46.50 27.32 23.38
N ASP A 309 47.13 26.66 22.36
CA ASP A 309 48.54 26.20 22.12
C ASP A 309 49.36 25.03 22.80
N ALA A 310 49.63 23.98 21.97
CA ALA A 310 50.94 23.50 21.40
C ALA A 310 52.05 22.61 22.10
N SER A 311 52.54 21.60 21.31
CA SER A 311 53.92 20.99 21.24
C SER A 311 54.40 19.94 22.31
N GLN A 312 55.41 19.04 22.16
CA GLN A 312 56.27 18.54 21.03
C GLN A 312 57.02 17.18 21.37
N LYS A 313 57.41 16.38 20.35
CA LYS A 313 58.55 15.35 20.26
C LYS A 313 58.58 14.05 21.13
N GLY A 314 59.14 12.94 20.57
CA GLY A 314 59.62 11.75 21.33
C GLY A 314 59.92 10.45 20.51
N VAL A 315 61.16 9.95 20.52
CA VAL A 315 61.77 8.97 19.56
C VAL A 315 61.54 7.45 19.86
N ALA A 316 61.17 6.69 18.81
CA ALA A 316 61.50 5.32 18.34
C ALA A 316 61.91 4.08 19.23
N GLN A 317 61.55 2.91 18.65
CA GLN A 317 62.18 1.55 18.62
C GLN A 317 61.68 0.35 19.48
N THR A 318 61.45 -0.76 18.73
CA THR A 318 61.51 -2.22 19.05
C THR A 318 60.70 -2.84 20.19
N GLY A 319 59.88 -3.86 19.86
CA GLY A 319 59.34 -4.85 20.83
C GLY A 319 58.03 -5.54 20.40
N ARG A 320 58.04 -6.87 20.27
CA ARG A 320 56.88 -7.78 20.19
C ARG A 320 57.33 -9.19 20.64
N PRO A 321 56.45 -10.11 21.09
CA PRO A 321 54.98 -10.02 21.14
C PRO A 321 54.34 -10.47 22.49
N VAL A 322 53.02 -10.69 22.46
CA VAL A 322 52.17 -11.51 23.36
C VAL A 322 51.39 -10.80 24.48
N ALA A 323 50.08 -11.12 24.51
CA ALA A 323 49.05 -11.01 25.56
C ALA A 323 48.84 -9.66 26.29
N GLY A 324 47.63 -9.10 26.13
CA GLY A 324 47.03 -8.15 27.07
C GLY A 324 46.64 -6.80 26.46
N SER A 325 45.39 -6.69 25.97
CA SER A 325 44.81 -5.39 25.59
C SER A 325 43.30 -5.36 25.83
N LEU A 326 42.90 -4.76 26.96
CA LEU A 326 41.54 -4.25 27.16
C LEU A 326 41.24 -3.12 26.15
N PRO A 327 39.96 -2.81 25.85
CA PRO A 327 39.59 -2.31 24.52
C PRO A 327 39.95 -0.84 24.28
N GLY A 328 40.86 -0.61 23.33
CA GLY A 328 41.02 0.68 22.67
C GLY A 328 39.81 0.99 21.79
N LYS A 329 39.20 2.17 21.97
CA LYS A 329 38.02 2.59 21.20
C LYS A 329 38.35 2.80 19.72
N SER A 330 37.88 1.93 18.84
CA SER A 330 37.67 2.27 17.43
C SER A 330 36.29 2.90 17.23
N VAL A 331 36.17 3.73 16.19
CA VAL A 331 34.90 4.26 15.68
C VAL A 331 34.68 3.65 14.29
N GLY A 332 34.40 2.34 14.24
CA GLY A 332 34.21 1.64 12.97
C GLY A 332 33.88 0.15 13.07
N ASP A 333 34.27 -0.56 14.13
CA ASP A 333 34.17 -2.02 14.14
C ASP A 333 32.76 -2.58 14.43
N LEU A 334 32.60 -3.88 14.11
CA LEU A 334 31.51 -4.73 14.54
C LEU A 334 31.79 -5.20 15.98
N VAL A 335 30.83 -5.02 16.89
CA VAL A 335 30.92 -5.47 18.28
C VAL A 335 30.26 -6.83 18.39
N MET A 336 31.06 -7.89 18.54
CA MET A 336 30.57 -9.21 18.93
C MET A 336 29.99 -9.14 20.35
N VAL A 337 28.86 -9.83 20.56
CA VAL A 337 28.17 -9.93 21.85
C VAL A 337 27.71 -11.34 22.20
N ASN A 338 27.66 -12.25 21.22
CA ASN A 338 27.58 -13.68 21.43
C ASN A 338 28.50 -14.41 20.43
N GLU A 339 29.44 -15.20 20.95
CA GLU A 339 30.49 -15.88 20.18
C GLU A 339 30.16 -17.37 19.91
N GLU A 340 28.98 -17.85 20.32
CA GLU A 340 28.50 -19.24 20.16
C GLU A 340 28.48 -19.75 18.70
N ARG A 341 28.51 -18.83 17.71
CA ARG A 341 28.60 -19.14 16.27
C ARG A 341 29.94 -18.70 15.64
N GLY A 342 30.95 -18.44 16.46
CA GLY A 342 32.27 -17.97 16.06
C GLY A 342 32.41 -16.44 16.04
N VAL A 343 33.66 -15.99 15.92
CA VAL A 343 34.04 -14.57 15.93
C VAL A 343 34.36 -14.12 14.49
N PHE A 344 33.84 -12.97 14.07
CA PHE A 344 34.08 -12.37 12.76
C PHE A 344 34.04 -10.84 12.83
N GLY A 345 34.77 -10.15 11.95
CA GLY A 345 34.83 -8.70 11.90
C GLY A 345 33.88 -8.08 10.86
N LEU A 346 33.74 -6.75 10.90
CA LEU A 346 32.98 -6.02 9.87
C LEU A 346 33.55 -6.26 8.46
N GLN A 347 34.87 -6.43 8.32
CA GLN A 347 35.50 -6.72 7.04
C GLN A 347 35.09 -8.07 6.45
N ASP A 348 34.82 -9.07 7.28
CA ASP A 348 34.43 -10.41 6.82
C ASP A 348 32.97 -10.40 6.36
N LEU A 349 32.13 -9.65 7.09
CA LEU A 349 30.74 -9.38 6.74
C LEU A 349 30.61 -8.59 5.42
N MET A 350 31.52 -7.63 5.18
CA MET A 350 31.57 -6.84 3.93
C MET A 350 32.18 -7.59 2.73
N LYS A 351 32.81 -8.76 2.94
CA LYS A 351 33.33 -9.66 1.88
C LYS A 351 32.37 -10.82 1.59
N ALA A 352 31.39 -11.07 2.46
CA ALA A 352 30.44 -12.15 2.32
C ALA A 352 29.49 -11.93 1.14
N ALA A 353 29.12 -13.02 0.46
CA ALA A 353 27.99 -12.99 -0.47
C ALA A 353 26.70 -12.73 0.33
N ALA A 354 25.91 -11.74 -0.12
CA ALA A 354 24.72 -11.27 0.60
C ALA A 354 23.47 -11.30 -0.28
N GLU A 355 22.43 -12.03 0.15
CA GLU A 355 21.10 -12.04 -0.48
C GLU A 355 20.11 -11.21 0.35
N VAL A 356 19.16 -10.53 -0.31
CA VAL A 356 18.13 -9.71 0.37
C VAL A 356 17.01 -10.62 0.86
N LEU A 357 16.82 -10.72 2.18
CA LEU A 357 15.71 -11.47 2.77
C LEU A 357 14.40 -10.66 2.79
N GLY A 358 14.50 -9.32 2.86
CA GLY A 358 13.34 -8.43 2.73
C GLY A 358 13.54 -7.05 3.34
N ASN A 359 12.61 -6.15 3.03
CA ASN A 359 12.50 -4.82 3.64
C ASN A 359 11.27 -4.79 4.57
N GLY A 360 11.46 -4.39 5.82
CA GLY A 360 10.39 -4.19 6.79
C GLY A 360 10.31 -2.75 7.31
N GLY A 361 9.38 -2.47 8.21
CA GLY A 361 9.18 -1.15 8.83
C GLY A 361 10.31 -0.66 9.78
N LEU A 362 11.45 -1.35 9.79
CA LEU A 362 12.68 -1.03 10.53
C LEU A 362 13.92 -1.20 9.62
N GLY A 363 13.76 -0.93 8.33
CA GLY A 363 14.81 -1.14 7.33
C GLY A 363 14.94 -2.59 6.81
N SER A 364 16.15 -2.93 6.35
CA SER A 364 16.40 -4.07 5.46
C SER A 364 17.09 -5.23 6.16
N ALA A 365 16.69 -6.46 5.85
CA ALA A 365 17.34 -7.69 6.28
C ALA A 365 18.05 -8.38 5.10
N TYR A 366 19.30 -8.75 5.31
CA TYR A 366 20.15 -9.47 4.37
C TYR A 366 20.66 -10.74 5.03
N LYS A 367 20.80 -11.85 4.30
CA LYS A 367 21.57 -13.01 4.76
C LYS A 367 22.96 -12.93 4.14
N ALA A 368 23.98 -12.98 4.97
CA ALA A 368 25.38 -13.01 4.55
C ALA A 368 25.98 -14.37 4.91
N THR A 369 26.63 -15.02 3.93
CA THR A 369 27.39 -16.26 4.17
C THR A 369 28.88 -15.93 4.29
N LEU A 370 29.41 -16.05 5.50
CA LEU A 370 30.82 -15.78 5.80
C LEU A 370 31.72 -16.86 5.17
N ALA A 371 32.99 -16.52 4.94
CA ALA A 371 34.00 -17.46 4.41
C ALA A 371 34.26 -18.69 5.32
N SER A 372 33.83 -18.63 6.58
CA SER A 372 33.81 -19.75 7.54
C SER A 372 32.65 -20.74 7.33
N GLY A 373 31.76 -20.49 6.37
CA GLY A 373 30.51 -21.25 6.15
C GLY A 373 29.35 -20.83 7.06
N VAL A 374 29.59 -19.96 8.06
CA VAL A 374 28.54 -19.45 8.96
C VAL A 374 27.64 -18.49 8.21
N SER A 375 26.34 -18.80 8.18
CA SER A 375 25.30 -17.90 7.64
C SER A 375 24.70 -17.04 8.74
N VAL A 376 24.67 -15.72 8.54
CA VAL A 376 24.12 -14.74 9.48
C VAL A 376 23.07 -13.85 8.82
N VAL A 377 22.12 -13.34 9.58
CA VAL A 377 21.22 -12.26 9.14
C VAL A 377 21.77 -10.94 9.63
N VAL A 378 21.98 -10.01 8.70
CA VAL A 378 22.36 -8.61 8.94
C VAL A 378 21.12 -7.75 8.74
N LYS A 379 20.64 -7.13 9.81
CA LYS A 379 19.51 -6.20 9.78
C LYS A 379 19.99 -4.77 9.91
N ARG A 380 19.76 -3.97 8.88
CA ARG A 380 20.14 -2.56 8.78
C ARG A 380 18.97 -1.67 9.19
N VAL A 381 19.02 -1.16 10.41
CA VAL A 381 18.00 -0.29 11.01
C VAL A 381 18.43 1.17 10.89
N ARG A 382 17.55 2.05 10.43
CA ARG A 382 17.82 3.49 10.23
C ARG A 382 17.13 4.38 11.28
N GLU A 383 16.25 3.79 12.07
CA GLU A 383 15.31 4.48 12.94
C GLU A 383 15.77 4.49 14.43
N MET A 384 17.02 4.06 14.66
CA MET A 384 17.73 3.98 15.95
C MET A 384 18.89 5.01 16.04
N ASN A 385 18.67 6.24 15.58
CA ASN A 385 19.74 7.24 15.32
C ASN A 385 19.84 8.42 16.32
N GLN A 386 18.91 8.58 17.26
CA GLN A 386 18.94 9.68 18.23
C GLN A 386 19.78 9.41 19.48
N MET A 387 20.02 8.14 19.83
CA MET A 387 20.76 7.79 21.05
C MET A 387 22.29 7.82 20.85
N THR A 388 23.01 8.04 21.95
CA THR A 388 24.49 7.98 21.97
C THR A 388 24.98 6.53 21.85
N LYS A 389 26.25 6.34 21.46
CA LYS A 389 26.85 5.00 21.39
C LYS A 389 26.75 4.27 22.72
N ASP A 390 27.04 4.94 23.84
CA ASP A 390 27.09 4.31 25.15
C ASP A 390 25.70 3.81 25.63
N VAL A 391 24.61 4.47 25.22
CA VAL A 391 23.23 3.99 25.46
C VAL A 391 22.92 2.77 24.60
N PHE A 392 23.18 2.83 23.28
CA PHE A 392 22.97 1.70 22.37
C PHE A 392 23.77 0.47 22.80
N ASP A 393 25.06 0.67 23.10
CA ASP A 393 25.97 -0.34 23.63
C ASP A 393 25.43 -0.98 24.93
N THR A 394 24.82 -0.19 25.81
CA THR A 394 24.29 -0.68 27.09
C THR A 394 23.05 -1.54 26.89
N GLU A 395 22.08 -1.10 26.09
CA GLU A 395 20.86 -1.87 25.81
C GLU A 395 21.17 -3.15 25.01
N MET A 396 22.03 -3.07 23.99
CA MET A 396 22.45 -4.26 23.24
C MET A 396 23.18 -5.29 24.13
N LYS A 397 23.96 -4.85 25.12
CA LYS A 397 24.58 -5.72 26.15
C LYS A 397 23.59 -6.30 27.17
N LYS A 398 22.35 -5.80 27.25
CA LYS A 398 21.25 -6.51 27.94
C LYS A 398 20.69 -7.61 27.04
N LEU A 399 20.30 -7.27 25.81
CA LEU A 399 19.72 -8.23 24.86
C LEU A 399 20.64 -9.43 24.61
N ALA A 400 21.95 -9.21 24.55
CA ALA A 400 22.96 -10.24 24.36
C ALA A 400 23.18 -11.21 25.52
N LYS A 401 22.71 -10.89 26.74
CA LYS A 401 22.82 -11.78 27.91
C LYS A 401 21.70 -12.82 27.98
N LEU A 402 20.61 -12.59 27.25
CA LEU A 402 19.46 -13.49 27.24
C LEU A 402 19.88 -14.87 26.72
N ARG A 403 19.44 -15.92 27.43
CA ARG A 403 19.64 -17.33 27.06
C ARG A 403 18.39 -18.13 27.36
N HIS A 404 17.59 -18.35 26.33
CA HIS A 404 16.40 -19.19 26.40
C HIS A 404 16.16 -19.85 25.04
N LYS A 405 15.77 -21.13 25.05
CA LYS A 405 15.64 -21.97 23.83
C LYS A 405 14.65 -21.46 22.78
N ASN A 406 13.79 -20.50 23.14
CA ASN A 406 12.81 -19.89 22.24
C ASN A 406 13.12 -18.41 21.91
N ILE A 407 14.35 -17.93 22.13
CA ILE A 407 14.76 -16.54 21.91
C ILE A 407 15.98 -16.48 20.98
N LEU A 408 15.90 -15.70 19.90
CA LEU A 408 17.01 -15.48 18.97
C LEU A 408 17.91 -14.34 19.48
N THR A 409 18.88 -14.68 20.32
CA THR A 409 19.85 -13.71 20.85
C THR A 409 20.78 -13.17 19.75
N PRO A 410 21.01 -11.85 19.66
CA PRO A 410 21.97 -11.27 18.71
C PRO A 410 23.39 -11.81 18.87
N LEU A 411 24.09 -12.01 17.75
CA LEU A 411 25.51 -12.38 17.68
C LEU A 411 26.42 -11.14 17.78
N ALA A 412 26.06 -10.07 17.07
CA ALA A 412 26.85 -8.85 17.00
C ALA A 412 26.00 -7.60 16.67
N TYR A 413 26.59 -6.42 16.82
CA TYR A 413 26.01 -5.17 16.34
C TYR A 413 27.08 -4.20 15.82
N HIS A 414 26.69 -3.24 14.97
CA HIS A 414 27.54 -2.11 14.58
C HIS A 414 26.81 -0.79 14.79
N PHE A 415 27.48 0.16 15.45
CA PHE A 415 26.98 1.51 15.69
C PHE A 415 27.62 2.52 14.73
N ARG A 416 26.80 3.15 13.90
CA ARG A 416 27.16 4.33 13.10
C ARG A 416 26.14 5.46 13.39
N LYS A 417 26.48 6.71 13.08
CA LYS A 417 25.59 7.86 13.38
C LYS A 417 24.23 7.76 12.68
N GLU A 418 24.23 7.32 11.40
CA GLU A 418 23.06 7.35 10.52
C GLU A 418 22.44 5.96 10.26
N GLU A 419 23.02 4.90 10.80
CA GLU A 419 22.53 3.53 10.66
C GLU A 419 23.05 2.63 11.79
N LYS A 420 22.31 1.57 12.11
CA LYS A 420 22.73 0.48 12.99
C LYS A 420 22.66 -0.82 12.21
N LEU A 421 23.63 -1.72 12.42
CA LEU A 421 23.51 -3.11 12.00
C LEU A 421 23.29 -3.97 13.24
N LEU A 422 22.32 -4.87 13.18
CA LEU A 422 22.12 -5.95 14.13
C LEU A 422 22.39 -7.27 13.40
N VAL A 423 23.16 -8.17 14.01
CA VAL A 423 23.54 -9.45 13.40
C VAL A 423 23.05 -10.60 14.25
N SER A 424 22.33 -11.56 13.65
CA SER A 424 21.86 -12.80 14.28
C SER A 424 22.22 -14.02 13.44
N GLU A 425 22.00 -15.22 13.97
CA GLU A 425 22.04 -16.46 13.19
C GLU A 425 20.98 -16.46 12.07
N TYR A 426 21.27 -17.13 10.95
CA TYR A 426 20.30 -17.39 9.88
C TYR A 426 19.52 -18.69 10.13
N VAL A 427 18.20 -18.56 10.23
CA VAL A 427 17.28 -19.68 10.50
C VAL A 427 16.65 -20.16 9.19
N ALA A 428 17.09 -21.32 8.70
CA ALA A 428 16.86 -21.76 7.32
C ALA A 428 15.39 -22.04 6.92
N ARG A 429 14.50 -22.43 7.84
CA ARG A 429 13.06 -22.59 7.53
C ARG A 429 12.30 -21.26 7.48
N GLY A 430 12.94 -20.13 7.77
CA GLY A 430 12.34 -18.80 7.74
C GLY A 430 11.41 -18.52 8.92
N SER A 431 10.42 -17.64 8.71
CA SER A 431 9.47 -17.20 9.72
C SER A 431 8.16 -18.00 9.70
N LEU A 432 7.47 -18.07 10.84
CA LEU A 432 6.16 -18.71 10.98
C LEU A 432 5.16 -18.19 9.94
N LEU A 433 5.21 -16.89 9.61
CA LEU A 433 4.39 -16.30 8.55
C LEU A 433 4.66 -16.94 7.19
N TYR A 434 5.93 -17.16 6.84
CA TYR A 434 6.31 -17.84 5.61
C TYR A 434 5.91 -19.32 5.63
N VAL A 435 6.09 -20.02 6.76
CA VAL A 435 5.75 -21.44 6.88
C VAL A 435 4.24 -21.69 6.95
N LEU A 436 3.41 -20.76 7.44
CA LEU A 436 1.94 -20.87 7.42
C LEU A 436 1.29 -20.34 6.15
N HIS A 437 1.79 -19.23 5.58
CA HIS A 437 1.08 -18.43 4.57
C HIS A 437 1.92 -18.03 3.36
N GLY A 438 3.23 -18.34 3.37
CA GLY A 438 4.14 -18.16 2.25
C GLY A 438 4.08 -19.32 1.27
N ASP A 439 5.22 -19.98 1.05
CA ASP A 439 5.28 -21.14 0.17
C ASP A 439 4.91 -22.42 0.91
N ARG A 440 3.96 -23.19 0.36
CA ARG A 440 3.32 -24.33 1.01
C ARG A 440 4.06 -25.66 0.76
N GLY A 441 5.40 -25.60 0.72
CA GLY A 441 6.27 -26.75 0.51
C GLY A 441 6.46 -27.64 1.75
N ASN A 442 7.52 -28.45 1.79
CA ASN A 442 7.75 -29.45 2.84
C ASN A 442 7.63 -28.90 4.28
N SER A 443 8.16 -27.71 4.56
CA SER A 443 8.05 -27.09 5.89
C SER A 443 6.60 -26.75 6.30
N HIS A 444 5.71 -26.52 5.34
CA HIS A 444 4.28 -26.32 5.58
C HIS A 444 3.55 -27.65 5.78
N ALA A 445 3.84 -28.66 4.94
CA ALA A 445 3.27 -30.00 5.06
C ALA A 445 3.61 -30.69 6.40
N GLU A 446 4.75 -30.34 6.99
CA GLU A 446 5.17 -30.77 8.33
C GLU A 446 4.49 -29.99 9.49
N LEU A 447 3.70 -28.93 9.24
CA LEU A 447 2.89 -28.22 10.26
C LEU A 447 1.63 -29.00 10.69
N THR A 448 1.84 -30.26 11.04
CA THR A 448 0.90 -31.12 11.78
C THR A 448 0.55 -30.53 13.15
N TRP A 449 -0.55 -30.98 13.74
CA TRP A 449 -0.99 -30.53 15.08
C TRP A 449 0.12 -30.56 16.15
N PRO A 450 0.93 -31.63 16.33
CA PRO A 450 2.04 -31.64 17.28
C PRO A 450 3.04 -30.51 17.08
N ASN A 451 3.38 -30.18 15.83
CA ASN A 451 4.32 -29.09 15.51
C ASN A 451 3.68 -27.71 15.71
N ARG A 452 2.39 -27.53 15.37
CA ARG A 452 1.64 -26.30 15.68
C ARG A 452 1.51 -26.06 17.20
N LEU A 453 1.21 -27.11 17.97
CA LEU A 453 1.18 -27.08 19.44
C LEU A 453 2.57 -26.79 20.03
N LYS A 454 3.64 -27.36 19.47
CA LYS A 454 5.03 -27.09 19.85
C LYS A 454 5.39 -25.61 19.64
N ILE A 455 4.98 -25.02 18.51
CA ILE A 455 5.16 -23.59 18.23
C ILE A 455 4.41 -22.74 19.26
N ILE A 456 3.12 -23.01 19.51
CA ILE A 456 2.33 -22.25 20.50
C ILE A 456 2.99 -22.29 21.89
N LYS A 457 3.39 -23.47 22.37
CA LYS A 457 4.08 -23.63 23.65
C LYS A 457 5.44 -22.91 23.68
N GLY A 458 6.22 -22.97 22.59
CA GLY A 458 7.52 -22.29 22.52
C GLY A 458 7.40 -20.76 22.49
N VAL A 459 6.42 -20.21 21.77
CA VAL A 459 6.12 -18.77 21.78
C VAL A 459 5.70 -18.33 23.19
N ALA A 460 4.79 -19.06 23.83
CA ALA A 460 4.33 -18.77 25.19
C ALA A 460 5.48 -18.78 26.22
N ARG A 461 6.38 -19.78 26.15
CA ARG A 461 7.61 -19.85 26.99
C ARG A 461 8.55 -18.67 26.73
N GLY A 462 8.80 -18.34 25.46
CA GLY A 462 9.64 -17.20 25.08
C GLY A 462 9.10 -15.88 25.62
N MET A 463 7.80 -15.67 25.51
CA MET A 463 7.14 -14.48 26.07
C MET A 463 7.20 -14.42 27.59
N GLY A 464 6.95 -15.54 28.28
CA GLY A 464 7.09 -15.63 29.73
C GLY A 464 8.50 -15.28 30.21
N PHE A 465 9.52 -15.82 29.54
CA PHE A 465 10.93 -15.52 29.81
C PHE A 465 11.27 -14.03 29.60
N LEU A 466 10.85 -13.43 28.48
CA LEU A 466 11.07 -12.00 28.22
C LEU A 466 10.40 -11.13 29.30
N HIS A 467 9.17 -11.44 29.70
CA HIS A 467 8.46 -10.68 30.74
C HIS A 467 9.05 -10.87 32.14
N SER A 468 9.72 -12.00 32.43
CA SER A 468 10.48 -12.16 33.68
C SER A 468 11.82 -11.40 33.67
N GLU A 469 12.59 -11.49 32.60
CA GLU A 469 13.90 -10.81 32.48
C GLU A 469 13.75 -9.29 32.47
N PHE A 470 12.70 -8.77 31.83
CA PHE A 470 12.37 -7.34 31.84
C PHE A 470 11.38 -6.96 32.97
N SER A 471 11.14 -7.80 33.98
CA SER A 471 10.16 -7.49 35.04
C SER A 471 10.43 -6.20 35.83
N LEU A 472 11.68 -5.73 35.88
CA LEU A 472 12.10 -4.48 36.54
C LEU A 472 11.93 -3.21 35.68
N TYR A 473 11.67 -3.35 34.38
CA TYR A 473 11.45 -2.25 33.44
C TYR A 473 10.28 -2.67 32.54
N PRO A 474 9.05 -2.12 32.67
CA PRO A 474 7.84 -2.65 32.02
C PRO A 474 7.84 -2.46 30.49
N LEU A 475 8.73 -3.20 29.83
CA LEU A 475 9.07 -3.18 28.43
C LEU A 475 8.43 -4.41 27.78
N PRO A 476 7.45 -4.22 26.89
CA PRO A 476 6.94 -5.32 26.08
C PRO A 476 8.00 -5.80 25.07
N HIS A 477 7.80 -7.00 24.52
CA HIS A 477 8.45 -7.43 23.28
C HIS A 477 8.19 -6.40 22.18
N GLY A 478 6.96 -5.88 22.09
CA GLY A 478 6.61 -4.69 21.31
C GLY A 478 6.68 -4.86 19.79
N ASN A 479 6.82 -6.09 19.30
CA ASN A 479 6.85 -6.44 17.87
C ASN A 479 6.57 -7.94 17.67
N LEU A 480 5.75 -8.55 18.54
CA LEU A 480 5.47 -9.99 18.49
C LEU A 480 4.53 -10.29 17.30
N LYS A 481 5.03 -11.08 16.35
CA LYS A 481 4.30 -11.44 15.12
C LYS A 481 4.85 -12.68 14.46
N SER A 482 4.06 -13.40 13.66
CA SER A 482 4.53 -14.60 12.95
C SER A 482 5.67 -14.32 11.96
N SER A 483 5.86 -13.09 11.48
CA SER A 483 7.06 -12.72 10.69
C SER A 483 8.35 -12.62 11.54
N ASN A 484 8.22 -12.49 12.87
CA ASN A 484 9.30 -12.41 13.86
C ASN A 484 9.39 -13.65 14.77
N VAL A 485 8.60 -14.69 14.50
CA VAL A 485 8.79 -16.02 15.07
C VAL A 485 9.53 -16.84 14.02
N LEU A 486 10.82 -17.10 14.18
CA LEU A 486 11.57 -17.94 13.25
C LEU A 486 11.43 -19.43 13.63
N ILE A 487 11.41 -20.31 12.64
CA ILE A 487 11.21 -21.75 12.84
C ILE A 487 12.57 -22.46 12.78
N GLY A 488 13.08 -22.88 13.95
CA GLY A 488 14.34 -23.61 14.07
C GLY A 488 14.26 -25.06 13.59
N SER A 489 15.27 -25.85 13.97
CA SER A 489 15.19 -27.30 13.85
C SER A 489 13.99 -27.86 14.63
N ASP A 490 13.40 -28.93 14.11
CA ASP A 490 12.30 -29.68 14.73
C ASP A 490 11.09 -28.83 15.17
N TYR A 491 10.82 -27.70 14.51
CA TYR A 491 9.73 -26.77 14.85
C TYR A 491 9.84 -26.14 16.25
N GLU A 492 11.04 -26.00 16.81
CA GLU A 492 11.24 -25.11 17.96
C GLU A 492 11.19 -23.64 17.49
N PRO A 493 10.27 -22.81 17.99
CA PRO A 493 10.15 -21.41 17.57
C PRO A 493 11.18 -20.53 18.29
N LEU A 494 11.67 -19.50 17.59
CA LEU A 494 12.64 -18.52 18.08
C LEU A 494 12.08 -17.10 17.89
N LEU A 495 11.83 -16.36 18.97
CA LEU A 495 11.37 -14.97 18.91
C LEU A 495 12.54 -14.03 18.55
N SER A 496 12.34 -13.15 17.57
CA SER A 496 13.29 -12.12 17.14
C SER A 496 12.71 -10.70 17.23
N ASP A 497 13.55 -9.67 17.09
CA ASP A 497 13.14 -8.25 17.09
C ASP A 497 12.36 -7.78 18.33
N TYR A 498 12.71 -8.32 19.49
CA TYR A 498 12.11 -8.01 20.79
C TYR A 498 12.79 -6.83 21.50
N ALA A 499 12.03 -6.12 22.34
CA ALA A 499 12.52 -5.10 23.28
C ALA A 499 13.31 -3.92 22.65
N PHE A 500 13.13 -3.64 21.36
CA PHE A 500 13.74 -2.46 20.72
C PHE A 500 13.06 -1.13 21.10
N HIS A 501 11.99 -1.11 21.89
CA HIS A 501 11.28 0.13 22.26
C HIS A 501 12.21 1.23 22.82
N PRO A 502 13.20 0.96 23.71
CA PRO A 502 14.16 1.97 24.17
C PRO A 502 15.16 2.45 23.11
N LEU A 503 15.22 1.76 21.96
CA LEU A 503 16.17 2.04 20.87
C LEU A 503 15.59 2.94 19.77
N LEU A 504 14.30 3.32 19.82
CA LEU A 504 13.66 4.02 18.71
C LEU A 504 13.60 5.55 18.88
N ASN A 505 13.69 6.24 17.75
CA ASN A 505 13.74 7.71 17.67
C ASN A 505 12.40 8.44 17.89
N SER A 506 11.24 7.78 17.75
CA SER A 506 9.96 8.50 17.73
C SER A 506 8.75 7.60 17.96
N THR A 507 7.64 8.17 18.45
CA THR A 507 6.36 7.45 18.59
C THR A 507 5.82 6.92 17.25
N PRO A 508 5.92 7.64 16.10
CA PRO A 508 5.64 7.07 14.78
C PRO A 508 6.53 5.85 14.44
N THR A 509 7.81 5.85 14.81
CA THR A 509 8.68 4.67 14.66
C THR A 509 8.22 3.49 15.52
N VAL A 510 7.78 3.76 16.76
CA VAL A 510 7.19 2.74 17.64
C VAL A 510 5.89 2.20 17.04
N GLN A 511 5.10 3.03 16.35
CA GLN A 511 3.91 2.59 15.61
C GLN A 511 4.25 1.75 14.36
N CYS A 512 5.47 1.84 13.82
CA CYS A 512 6.01 0.91 12.83
C CYS A 512 6.54 -0.41 13.45
N MET A 513 6.67 -0.50 14.77
CA MET A 513 6.93 -1.74 15.49
C MET A 513 5.61 -2.42 15.87
N PHE A 514 5.17 -3.30 14.98
CA PHE A 514 3.90 -4.00 15.06
C PHE A 514 3.87 -5.10 16.15
N ALA A 515 3.72 -4.71 17.42
CA ALA A 515 2.86 -5.46 18.34
C ALA A 515 1.41 -5.03 18.04
N PHE A 516 0.83 -5.61 16.97
CA PHE A 516 -0.27 -5.05 16.19
C PHE A 516 -1.43 -4.48 17.00
N LYS A 517 -1.61 -3.16 16.87
CA LYS A 517 -2.92 -2.46 16.89
C LYS A 517 -3.91 -2.91 17.99
N SER A 518 -3.43 -3.42 19.13
CA SER A 518 -4.32 -3.80 20.23
C SER A 518 -5.14 -2.56 20.62
N PRO A 519 -6.42 -2.69 21.00
CA PRO A 519 -7.32 -1.52 21.03
C PRO A 519 -6.79 -0.38 21.89
N GLU A 520 -6.10 -0.67 23.00
CA GLU A 520 -5.41 0.31 23.82
C GLU A 520 -4.18 0.95 23.16
N ALA A 521 -3.37 0.19 22.41
CA ALA A 521 -2.19 0.71 21.72
C ALA A 521 -2.57 1.58 20.51
N THR A 522 -3.65 1.21 19.80
CA THR A 522 -4.22 2.03 18.72
C THR A 522 -4.82 3.33 19.24
N LEU A 523 -5.54 3.28 20.36
CA LEU A 523 -6.24 4.44 20.92
C LEU A 523 -5.31 5.41 21.67
N ASN A 524 -4.43 4.87 22.52
CA ASN A 524 -3.63 5.64 23.48
C ASN A 524 -2.16 5.79 23.08
N GLN A 525 -1.73 5.19 21.97
CA GLN A 525 -0.33 5.16 21.49
C GLN A 525 0.68 4.52 22.46
N GLN A 526 0.20 3.74 23.43
CA GLN A 526 1.02 3.09 24.46
C GLN A 526 1.03 1.57 24.26
N VAL A 527 2.20 1.01 23.99
CA VAL A 527 2.40 -0.45 23.94
C VAL A 527 2.71 -0.95 25.35
N THR A 528 2.07 -2.04 25.77
CA THR A 528 2.17 -2.60 27.14
C THR A 528 2.42 -4.11 27.12
N GLN A 529 2.72 -4.69 28.28
CA GLN A 529 2.78 -6.15 28.44
C GLN A 529 1.44 -6.84 28.11
N LYS A 530 0.28 -6.20 28.33
CA LYS A 530 -1.03 -6.71 27.87
C LYS A 530 -1.17 -6.65 26.34
N SER A 531 -0.46 -5.74 25.66
CA SER A 531 -0.44 -5.65 24.19
C SER A 531 0.35 -6.81 23.56
N ASP A 532 1.41 -7.29 24.23
CA ASP A 532 2.08 -8.54 23.82
C ASP A 532 1.16 -9.76 23.96
N VAL A 533 0.35 -9.85 25.02
CA VAL A 533 -0.62 -10.94 25.18
C VAL A 533 -1.64 -10.95 24.06
N TYR A 534 -2.13 -9.78 23.65
CA TYR A 534 -2.99 -9.64 22.47
C TYR A 534 -2.32 -10.22 21.22
N CYS A 535 -1.05 -9.88 20.97
CA CYS A 535 -0.29 -10.41 19.83
C CYS A 535 -0.06 -11.92 19.91
N MET A 536 0.19 -12.46 21.11
CA MET A 536 0.30 -13.91 21.33
C MET A 536 -1.04 -14.60 21.03
N GLY A 537 -2.16 -13.98 21.42
CA GLY A 537 -3.51 -14.42 21.05
C GLY A 537 -3.73 -14.47 19.53
N ILE A 538 -3.34 -13.42 18.80
CA ILE A 538 -3.41 -13.41 17.32
C ILE A 538 -2.60 -14.57 16.72
N ILE A 539 -1.37 -14.80 17.19
CA ILE A 539 -0.52 -15.92 16.71
C ILE A 539 -1.17 -17.28 17.01
N ILE A 540 -1.79 -17.46 18.18
CA ILE A 540 -2.52 -18.69 18.51
C ILE A 540 -3.68 -18.92 17.53
N LEU A 541 -4.47 -17.88 17.24
CA LEU A 541 -5.59 -17.97 16.29
C LEU A 541 -5.11 -18.18 14.84
N GLU A 542 -4.02 -17.52 14.42
CA GLU A 542 -3.36 -17.71 13.12
C GLU A 542 -2.93 -19.18 12.93
N ILE A 543 -2.26 -19.75 13.93
CA ILE A 543 -1.77 -21.14 13.92
C ILE A 543 -2.93 -22.15 13.88
N ILE A 544 -3.99 -21.95 14.66
CA ILE A 544 -5.11 -22.91 14.74
C ILE A 544 -6.00 -22.85 13.49
N THR A 545 -6.25 -21.64 12.96
CA THR A 545 -7.22 -21.45 11.87
C THR A 545 -6.61 -21.50 10.46
N GLY A 546 -5.27 -21.39 10.37
CA GLY A 546 -4.57 -21.30 9.09
C GLY A 546 -4.90 -20.04 8.28
N LYS A 547 -5.53 -19.02 8.90
CA LYS A 547 -5.88 -17.75 8.23
C LYS A 547 -4.86 -16.67 8.51
N TYR A 548 -4.46 -15.96 7.46
CA TYR A 548 -3.65 -14.74 7.54
C TYR A 548 -4.45 -13.62 8.24
N PRO A 549 -4.01 -13.08 9.39
CA PRO A 549 -4.71 -12.02 10.11
C PRO A 549 -4.72 -10.68 9.34
N SER A 550 -5.90 -10.08 9.16
CA SER A 550 -6.04 -8.72 8.58
C SER A 550 -5.40 -7.65 9.49
N GLN A 551 -5.30 -7.93 10.80
CA GLN A 551 -4.57 -7.16 11.80
C GLN A 551 -3.11 -6.88 11.37
N TYR A 552 -2.52 -7.71 10.50
CA TYR A 552 -1.15 -7.55 10.02
C TYR A 552 -1.02 -6.54 8.87
N MET A 553 -2.12 -6.00 8.34
CA MET A 553 -2.12 -5.04 7.23
C MET A 553 -2.50 -3.62 7.68
N ASN A 554 -1.85 -2.62 7.07
CA ASN A 554 -2.17 -1.22 7.35
C ASN A 554 -3.50 -0.77 6.72
N ASN A 555 -3.83 -1.26 5.52
CA ASN A 555 -4.89 -0.70 4.68
C ASN A 555 -6.20 -1.52 4.68
N GLN A 556 -6.34 -2.51 5.58
CA GLN A 556 -7.47 -3.46 5.71
C GLN A 556 -7.89 -4.29 4.47
N LYS A 557 -7.44 -3.95 3.26
CA LYS A 557 -7.67 -4.70 2.01
C LYS A 557 -6.77 -5.94 1.91
N GLY A 558 -7.04 -6.93 2.76
CA GLY A 558 -6.41 -8.25 2.75
C GLY A 558 -6.33 -8.90 4.13
N GLY A 559 -6.41 -10.24 4.17
CA GLY A 559 -6.46 -11.04 5.39
C GLY A 559 -7.88 -11.24 5.96
N THR A 560 -8.00 -12.09 6.96
CA THR A 560 -9.23 -12.36 7.72
C THR A 560 -9.13 -11.65 9.08
N ASP A 561 -10.18 -10.99 9.55
CA ASP A 561 -10.23 -10.57 10.96
C ASP A 561 -10.46 -11.81 11.82
N VAL A 562 -9.37 -12.42 12.28
CA VAL A 562 -9.42 -13.67 13.06
C VAL A 562 -10.06 -13.47 14.42
N VAL A 563 -10.02 -12.26 15.00
CA VAL A 563 -10.63 -11.97 16.30
C VAL A 563 -12.14 -11.88 16.18
N GLN A 564 -12.65 -11.08 15.23
CA GLN A 564 -14.08 -10.95 15.00
C GLN A 564 -14.71 -12.27 14.53
N TRP A 565 -14.02 -13.01 13.65
CA TRP A 565 -14.48 -14.30 13.15
C TRP A 565 -14.54 -15.37 14.25
N VAL A 566 -13.54 -15.40 15.15
CA VAL A 566 -13.53 -16.27 16.33
C VAL A 566 -14.63 -15.88 17.32
N LYS A 567 -14.81 -14.59 17.62
CA LYS A 567 -15.87 -14.13 18.53
C LYS A 567 -17.28 -14.46 18.02
N SER A 568 -17.55 -14.36 16.70
CA SER A 568 -18.84 -14.80 16.11
C SER A 568 -19.06 -16.29 16.27
N ALA A 569 -18.10 -17.14 15.84
CA ALA A 569 -18.32 -18.59 15.91
C ALA A 569 -18.45 -19.10 17.35
N LEU A 570 -17.74 -18.50 18.32
CA LEU A 570 -17.88 -18.82 19.74
C LEU A 570 -19.27 -18.47 20.31
N ALA A 571 -19.85 -17.34 19.89
CA ALA A 571 -21.23 -16.99 20.27
C ALA A 571 -22.27 -17.97 19.65
N GLU A 572 -21.97 -18.48 18.45
CA GLU A 572 -22.82 -19.41 17.69
C GLU A 572 -22.55 -20.90 17.97
N LYS A 573 -21.54 -21.24 18.79
CA LYS A 573 -21.06 -22.60 19.09
C LYS A 573 -20.58 -23.39 17.86
N ARG A 574 -19.88 -22.69 16.96
CA ARG A 574 -19.33 -23.17 15.69
C ARG A 574 -17.79 -23.22 15.67
N GLU A 575 -17.13 -23.17 16.82
CA GLU A 575 -15.65 -23.15 16.96
C GLU A 575 -14.92 -24.26 16.19
N LYS A 576 -15.54 -25.43 16.01
CA LYS A 576 -14.99 -26.55 15.22
C LYS A 576 -14.81 -26.21 13.73
N GLU A 577 -15.60 -25.30 13.19
CA GLU A 577 -15.51 -24.85 11.78
C GLU A 577 -14.33 -23.90 11.53
N LEU A 578 -13.72 -23.38 12.61
CA LEU A 578 -12.58 -22.47 12.53
C LEU A 578 -11.23 -23.19 12.45
N ILE A 579 -11.17 -24.44 12.93
CA ILE A 579 -9.95 -25.25 12.94
C ILE A 579 -9.50 -25.51 11.51
N ASP A 580 -8.21 -25.30 11.24
CA ASP A 580 -7.63 -25.57 9.93
C ASP A 580 -7.88 -27.03 9.50
N PRO A 581 -8.54 -27.28 8.35
CA PRO A 581 -8.80 -28.62 7.86
C PRO A 581 -7.55 -29.50 7.78
N GLU A 582 -6.38 -28.91 7.58
CA GLU A 582 -5.08 -29.59 7.45
C GLU A 582 -4.57 -30.20 8.78
N ILE A 583 -5.13 -29.80 9.93
CA ILE A 583 -4.87 -30.44 11.24
C ILE A 583 -6.09 -31.15 11.82
N SER A 584 -7.29 -30.92 11.29
CA SER A 584 -8.56 -31.42 11.83
C SER A 584 -8.65 -32.95 11.97
N SER A 585 -7.92 -33.70 11.14
CA SER A 585 -7.87 -35.16 11.12
C SER A 585 -7.03 -35.81 12.24
N GLY A 586 -6.30 -35.03 13.03
CA GLY A 586 -5.33 -35.52 14.01
C GLY A 586 -5.89 -36.05 15.35
N GLY A 587 -7.21 -36.04 15.55
CA GLY A 587 -7.86 -36.63 16.75
C GLY A 587 -7.80 -35.82 18.05
N SER A 588 -7.17 -34.64 18.06
CA SER A 588 -7.04 -33.75 19.23
C SER A 588 -7.92 -32.49 19.17
N THR A 589 -9.11 -32.58 18.53
CA THR A 589 -9.98 -31.43 18.25
C THR A 589 -10.34 -30.62 19.51
N GLY A 590 -10.60 -31.30 20.63
CA GLY A 590 -10.89 -30.64 21.91
C GLY A 590 -9.73 -29.80 22.47
N ASP A 591 -8.47 -30.12 22.16
CA ASP A 591 -7.31 -29.32 22.58
C ASP A 591 -7.10 -28.12 21.64
N MET A 592 -7.47 -28.27 20.36
CA MET A 592 -7.54 -27.16 19.41
C MET A 592 -8.62 -26.15 19.82
N GLU A 593 -9.80 -26.63 20.24
CA GLU A 593 -10.90 -25.82 20.78
C GLU A 593 -10.45 -25.02 22.02
N LYS A 594 -9.78 -25.68 22.99
CA LYS A 594 -9.22 -24.99 24.18
C LYS A 594 -8.21 -23.91 23.82
N LEU A 595 -7.23 -24.20 22.95
CA LEU A 595 -6.28 -23.18 22.53
C LEU A 595 -6.95 -22.03 21.76
N LEU A 596 -8.04 -22.30 21.03
CA LEU A 596 -8.83 -21.26 20.35
C LEU A 596 -9.57 -20.36 21.36
N HIS A 597 -10.12 -20.93 22.44
CA HIS A 597 -10.65 -20.14 23.57
C HIS A 597 -9.56 -19.32 24.28
N ILE A 598 -8.35 -19.87 24.46
CA ILE A 598 -7.22 -19.14 25.07
C ILE A 598 -6.77 -18.00 24.14
N GLY A 599 -6.67 -18.25 22.85
CA GLY A 599 -6.40 -17.23 21.82
C GLY A 599 -7.42 -16.10 21.88
N ALA A 600 -8.71 -16.42 21.87
CA ALA A 600 -9.81 -15.47 21.99
C ALA A 600 -9.69 -14.58 23.25
N ALA A 601 -9.46 -15.19 24.42
CA ALA A 601 -9.32 -14.48 25.70
C ALA A 601 -8.00 -13.68 25.83
N CYS A 602 -6.95 -14.06 25.09
CA CYS A 602 -5.75 -13.25 24.93
C CYS A 602 -6.01 -12.05 24.00
N THR A 603 -6.92 -12.17 23.02
CA THR A 603 -7.33 -11.09 22.11
C THR A 603 -8.49 -10.22 22.62
N GLU A 604 -8.79 -10.20 23.92
CA GLU A 604 -9.86 -9.34 24.43
C GLU A 604 -9.51 -7.85 24.26
N SER A 605 -10.50 -7.05 23.89
CA SER A 605 -10.33 -5.65 23.55
C SER A 605 -9.97 -4.79 24.76
N ASP A 606 -10.60 -5.06 25.89
CA ASP A 606 -10.28 -4.42 27.17
C ASP A 606 -9.00 -5.04 27.76
N PRO A 607 -7.94 -4.25 28.05
CA PRO A 607 -6.70 -4.78 28.64
C PRO A 607 -6.87 -5.38 30.03
N ASP A 608 -7.87 -5.00 30.81
CA ASP A 608 -8.03 -5.49 32.19
C ASP A 608 -8.70 -6.88 32.20
N GLU A 609 -9.78 -7.07 31.42
CA GLU A 609 -10.44 -8.37 31.19
C GLU A 609 -9.56 -9.36 30.37
N ARG A 610 -8.61 -8.85 29.58
CA ARG A 610 -7.67 -9.68 28.80
C ARG A 610 -6.86 -10.61 29.71
N MET A 611 -6.79 -11.89 29.34
CA MET A 611 -6.08 -12.92 30.11
C MET A 611 -4.65 -12.50 30.51
N ASP A 612 -4.22 -12.81 31.75
CA ASP A 612 -2.83 -12.59 32.16
C ASP A 612 -1.87 -13.57 31.45
N LEU A 613 -0.65 -13.11 31.15
CA LEU A 613 0.35 -13.94 30.47
C LEU A 613 0.70 -15.20 31.26
N LYS A 614 0.82 -15.13 32.60
CA LYS A 614 1.14 -16.31 33.42
C LYS A 614 -0.03 -17.30 33.43
N GLN A 615 -1.27 -16.80 33.41
CA GLN A 615 -2.46 -17.62 33.27
C GLN A 615 -2.56 -18.28 31.89
N ALA A 616 -2.26 -17.54 30.81
CA ALA A 616 -2.24 -18.05 29.45
C ALA A 616 -1.18 -19.14 29.26
N ILE A 617 0.07 -18.88 29.67
CA ILE A 617 1.16 -19.87 29.66
C ILE A 617 0.76 -21.12 30.44
N LYS A 618 0.20 -20.96 31.65
CA LYS A 618 -0.23 -22.09 32.48
C LYS A 618 -1.25 -22.97 31.74
N ARG A 619 -2.32 -22.40 31.19
CA ARG A 619 -3.35 -23.15 30.47
C ARG A 619 -2.80 -23.83 29.20
N ILE A 620 -1.96 -23.12 28.43
CA ILE A 620 -1.27 -23.65 27.25
C ILE A 620 -0.37 -24.85 27.61
N GLU A 621 0.18 -24.89 28.83
CA GLU A 621 1.01 -25.99 29.30
C GLU A 621 0.22 -27.19 29.82
N GLU A 622 -0.80 -26.96 30.65
CA GLU A 622 -1.57 -28.01 31.35
C GLU A 622 -2.19 -29.06 30.41
N ASP A 623 -2.65 -28.65 29.21
CA ASP A 623 -3.35 -29.51 28.23
C ASP A 623 -2.51 -30.64 27.61
N ALA A 624 -1.20 -30.73 27.87
CA ALA A 624 -0.36 -31.84 27.39
C ALA A 624 -0.20 -33.01 28.39
N SER A 625 -0.91 -32.98 29.53
CA SER A 625 -0.58 -33.83 30.69
C SER A 625 -1.30 -35.19 30.77
N GLN A 626 -2.05 -35.62 29.74
CA GLN A 626 -2.74 -36.93 29.77
C GLN A 626 -2.45 -37.80 28.53
N LYS A 627 -2.08 -39.06 28.82
CA LYS A 627 -1.93 -40.19 27.88
C LYS A 627 -0.83 -40.06 26.82
N GLY A 628 0.42 -40.20 27.26
CA GLY A 628 1.42 -40.87 26.44
C GLY A 628 1.16 -42.39 26.42
N VAL A 629 1.18 -43.00 25.23
CA VAL A 629 1.30 -44.45 25.01
C VAL A 629 2.26 -44.67 23.85
N ALA A 630 3.25 -45.54 24.02
CA ALA A 630 4.20 -45.90 22.97
C ALA A 630 3.98 -47.36 22.54
N GLN A 631 4.04 -47.62 21.22
CA GLN A 631 4.37 -48.93 20.62
C GLN A 631 4.68 -48.70 19.13
N THR A 632 5.92 -48.95 18.69
CA THR A 632 6.36 -50.14 17.92
C THR A 632 5.58 -50.41 16.63
N GLY A 633 6.26 -50.48 15.49
CA GLY A 633 5.65 -50.84 14.20
C GLY A 633 6.38 -51.98 13.48
N ARG A 634 5.72 -52.55 12.46
CA ARG A 634 6.32 -53.19 11.28
C ARG A 634 5.26 -53.27 10.14
N PRO A 635 5.66 -53.51 8.87
CA PRO A 635 4.84 -53.18 7.69
C PRO A 635 4.11 -54.38 7.06
N VAL A 636 3.16 -54.10 6.16
CA VAL A 636 2.85 -54.83 4.90
C VAL A 636 2.16 -53.85 3.92
N ALA A 637 2.23 -54.11 2.61
CA ALA A 637 1.72 -53.22 1.55
C ALA A 637 0.26 -53.49 1.13
N GLY A 638 -0.38 -52.52 0.45
CA GLY A 638 -1.76 -52.65 -0.04
C GLY A 638 -2.29 -51.46 -0.87
N SER A 639 -1.80 -51.29 -2.10
CA SER A 639 -2.49 -50.54 -3.18
C SER A 639 -3.80 -51.26 -3.58
N LEU A 640 -4.90 -50.67 -4.04
CA LEU A 640 -5.36 -49.31 -4.46
C LEU A 640 -6.92 -49.41 -4.60
N PRO A 641 -7.72 -48.43 -5.09
CA PRO A 641 -7.55 -46.98 -5.26
C PRO A 641 -8.70 -46.14 -4.63
N GLY A 642 -8.62 -44.79 -4.74
CA GLY A 642 -9.82 -44.03 -5.12
C GLY A 642 -10.35 -42.90 -4.21
N LYS A 643 -9.68 -41.74 -4.22
CA LYS A 643 -10.28 -40.43 -4.62
C LYS A 643 -9.17 -39.37 -4.64
N SER A 644 -9.02 -38.65 -5.75
CA SER A 644 -7.90 -37.73 -5.94
C SER A 644 -8.07 -36.39 -5.21
N VAL A 645 -6.97 -35.91 -4.65
CA VAL A 645 -6.75 -34.48 -4.40
C VAL A 645 -6.53 -33.82 -5.76
N GLY A 646 -7.08 -32.63 -6.00
CA GLY A 646 -7.12 -32.02 -7.34
C GLY A 646 -5.75 -31.92 -8.01
N ASP A 647 -5.58 -32.64 -9.11
CA ASP A 647 -4.31 -32.78 -9.81
C ASP A 647 -3.84 -31.49 -10.54
N LEU A 648 -2.57 -31.47 -10.92
CA LEU A 648 -2.03 -30.54 -11.92
C LEU A 648 -2.33 -31.11 -13.31
N VAL A 649 -3.02 -30.36 -14.16
CA VAL A 649 -3.34 -30.77 -15.53
C VAL A 649 -2.18 -30.36 -16.43
N MET A 650 -1.32 -31.32 -16.78
CA MET A 650 -0.34 -31.16 -17.85
C MET A 650 -1.07 -30.97 -19.19
N VAL A 651 -0.56 -30.05 -20.01
CA VAL A 651 -1.09 -29.74 -21.34
C VAL A 651 -0.01 -29.55 -22.42
N ASN A 652 1.25 -29.36 -22.01
CA ASN A 652 2.42 -29.57 -22.87
C ASN A 652 3.51 -30.34 -22.08
N GLU A 653 3.88 -31.51 -22.58
CA GLU A 653 4.84 -32.44 -21.96
C GLU A 653 6.26 -32.33 -22.56
N GLU A 654 6.49 -31.41 -23.51
CA GLU A 654 7.78 -31.19 -24.18
C GLU A 654 8.95 -30.84 -23.23
N ARG A 655 8.65 -30.43 -21.99
CA ARG A 655 9.62 -30.16 -20.91
C ARG A 655 9.63 -31.23 -19.80
N GLY A 656 8.97 -32.37 -20.04
CA GLY A 656 8.79 -33.46 -19.08
C GLY A 656 7.48 -33.36 -18.29
N VAL A 657 7.06 -34.49 -17.73
CA VAL A 657 5.85 -34.64 -16.91
C VAL A 657 6.20 -34.49 -15.43
N PHE A 658 5.44 -33.70 -14.69
CA PHE A 658 5.59 -33.50 -13.24
C PHE A 658 4.22 -33.26 -12.58
N GLY A 659 4.06 -33.70 -11.33
CA GLY A 659 2.82 -33.51 -10.59
C GLY A 659 2.78 -32.18 -9.83
N LEU A 660 1.59 -31.82 -9.32
CA LEU A 660 1.47 -30.70 -8.37
C LEU A 660 2.43 -30.89 -7.19
N GLN A 661 2.54 -32.11 -6.68
CA GLN A 661 3.39 -32.44 -5.54
C GLN A 661 4.89 -32.23 -5.81
N ASP A 662 5.34 -32.26 -7.07
CA ASP A 662 6.75 -32.02 -7.41
C ASP A 662 7.02 -30.53 -7.55
N LEU A 663 6.03 -29.78 -8.04
CA LEU A 663 6.01 -28.32 -8.03
C LEU A 663 6.06 -27.75 -6.61
N MET A 664 5.35 -28.37 -5.65
CA MET A 664 5.38 -27.99 -4.22
C MET A 664 6.66 -28.43 -3.49
N LYS A 665 7.51 -29.28 -4.08
CA LYS A 665 8.84 -29.67 -3.53
C LYS A 665 9.99 -28.85 -4.12
N ALA A 666 9.72 -28.11 -5.20
CA ALA A 666 10.71 -27.34 -5.94
C ALA A 666 11.22 -26.15 -5.13
N ALA A 667 12.46 -25.72 -5.39
CA ALA A 667 12.95 -24.46 -4.84
C ALA A 667 12.28 -23.29 -5.59
N ALA A 668 11.55 -22.43 -4.88
CA ALA A 668 10.77 -21.33 -5.45
C ALA A 668 11.41 -19.94 -5.20
N GLU A 669 11.65 -19.20 -6.28
CA GLU A 669 12.12 -17.82 -6.30
C GLU A 669 10.96 -16.90 -6.73
N VAL A 670 10.72 -15.78 -6.03
CA VAL A 670 9.64 -14.84 -6.40
C VAL A 670 10.10 -13.95 -7.56
N LEU A 671 9.50 -14.11 -8.75
CA LEU A 671 9.81 -13.29 -9.92
C LEU A 671 9.08 -11.94 -9.90
N GLY A 672 7.90 -11.86 -9.27
CA GLY A 672 7.19 -10.59 -9.09
C GLY A 672 5.69 -10.73 -8.85
N ASN A 673 5.04 -9.59 -8.58
CA ASN A 673 3.59 -9.46 -8.47
C ASN A 673 3.08 -8.55 -9.59
N GLY A 674 2.21 -9.08 -10.46
CA GLY A 674 1.51 -8.30 -11.49
C GLY A 674 0.04 -8.05 -11.13
N GLY A 675 -0.67 -7.31 -11.99
CA GLY A 675 -2.11 -7.05 -11.85
C GLY A 675 -3.04 -8.26 -12.02
N LEU A 676 -2.48 -9.47 -12.12
CA LEU A 676 -3.17 -10.77 -12.16
C LEU A 676 -2.53 -11.75 -11.17
N GLY A 677 -1.99 -11.24 -10.05
CA GLY A 677 -1.34 -12.04 -9.01
C GLY A 677 0.16 -12.30 -9.19
N SER A 678 0.65 -13.31 -8.48
CA SER A 678 2.09 -13.54 -8.21
C SER A 678 2.70 -14.56 -9.16
N ALA A 679 3.95 -14.34 -9.56
CA ALA A 679 4.75 -15.27 -10.36
C ALA A 679 5.98 -15.76 -9.58
N TYR A 680 6.20 -17.07 -9.63
CA TYR A 680 7.28 -17.79 -8.93
C TYR A 680 8.04 -18.66 -9.93
N LYS A 681 9.37 -18.65 -9.89
CA LYS A 681 10.22 -19.60 -10.61
C LYS A 681 10.45 -20.80 -9.71
N ALA A 682 9.95 -21.96 -10.09
CA ALA A 682 10.14 -23.21 -9.39
C ALA A 682 11.17 -24.08 -10.14
N THR A 683 12.24 -24.49 -9.47
CA THR A 683 13.21 -25.45 -10.03
C THR A 683 12.90 -26.85 -9.52
N LEU A 684 12.37 -27.69 -10.40
CA LEU A 684 12.02 -29.08 -10.11
C LEU A 684 13.27 -29.92 -9.81
N ALA A 685 13.12 -31.03 -9.09
CA ALA A 685 14.22 -31.96 -8.77
C ALA A 685 14.86 -32.61 -10.02
N SER A 686 14.20 -32.55 -11.18
CA SER A 686 14.73 -32.93 -12.50
C SER A 686 15.68 -31.90 -13.12
N GLY A 687 15.89 -30.75 -12.47
CA GLY A 687 16.62 -29.60 -13.01
C GLY A 687 15.80 -28.68 -13.91
N VAL A 688 14.56 -29.08 -14.27
CA VAL A 688 13.66 -28.27 -15.10
C VAL A 688 13.16 -27.07 -14.30
N SER A 689 13.42 -25.85 -14.81
CA SER A 689 12.89 -24.61 -14.24
C SER A 689 11.60 -24.19 -14.93
N VAL A 690 10.55 -23.94 -14.15
CA VAL A 690 9.22 -23.51 -14.62
C VAL A 690 8.78 -22.23 -13.91
N VAL A 691 7.88 -21.47 -14.52
CA VAL A 691 7.21 -20.33 -13.87
C VAL A 691 5.81 -20.74 -13.49
N VAL A 692 5.48 -20.61 -12.22
CA VAL A 692 4.15 -20.80 -11.64
C VAL A 692 3.53 -19.43 -11.42
N LYS A 693 2.42 -19.13 -12.09
CA LYS A 693 1.66 -17.89 -11.90
C LYS A 693 0.34 -18.18 -11.21
N ARG A 694 0.12 -17.56 -10.06
CA ARG A 694 -1.08 -17.71 -9.21
C ARG A 694 -2.04 -16.56 -9.46
N VAL A 695 -3.12 -16.84 -10.19
CA VAL A 695 -4.14 -15.85 -10.58
C VAL A 695 -5.35 -15.95 -9.65
N ARG A 696 -5.89 -14.80 -9.24
CA ARG A 696 -7.03 -14.67 -8.30
C ARG A 696 -8.27 -14.07 -8.95
N GLU A 697 -8.07 -13.39 -10.07
CA GLU A 697 -9.05 -12.62 -10.82
C GLU A 697 -9.95 -13.53 -11.69
N MET A 698 -9.63 -14.82 -11.78
CA MET A 698 -10.31 -15.86 -12.57
C MET A 698 -11.29 -16.71 -11.74
N ASN A 699 -11.81 -16.19 -10.62
CA ASN A 699 -12.49 -17.02 -9.60
C ASN A 699 -14.01 -17.24 -9.77
N GLN A 700 -14.71 -16.57 -10.70
CA GLN A 700 -16.16 -16.76 -10.85
C GLN A 700 -16.57 -17.77 -11.93
N MET A 701 -15.63 -18.31 -12.71
CA MET A 701 -15.91 -19.31 -13.74
C MET A 701 -16.00 -20.74 -13.21
N THR A 702 -16.70 -21.62 -13.94
CA THR A 702 -16.70 -23.06 -13.68
C THR A 702 -15.39 -23.72 -14.12
N LYS A 703 -15.11 -24.93 -13.60
CA LYS A 703 -13.94 -25.71 -14.03
C LYS A 703 -13.97 -25.96 -15.54
N ASP A 704 -15.11 -26.36 -16.08
CA ASP A 704 -15.22 -26.82 -17.47
C ASP A 704 -14.94 -25.69 -18.49
N VAL A 705 -15.27 -24.44 -18.15
CA VAL A 705 -14.91 -23.25 -18.94
C VAL A 705 -13.39 -23.02 -18.89
N PHE A 706 -12.79 -22.99 -17.69
CA PHE A 706 -11.34 -22.82 -17.53
C PHE A 706 -10.56 -23.91 -18.27
N ASP A 707 -10.93 -25.17 -18.04
CA ASP A 707 -10.36 -26.35 -18.68
C ASP A 707 -10.45 -26.27 -20.21
N THR A 708 -11.57 -25.75 -20.75
CA THR A 708 -11.78 -25.63 -22.20
C THR A 708 -10.87 -24.56 -22.80
N GLU A 709 -10.82 -23.36 -22.23
CA GLU A 709 -9.97 -22.27 -22.74
C GLU A 709 -8.48 -22.60 -22.59
N MET A 710 -8.05 -23.15 -21.44
CA MET A 710 -6.65 -23.57 -21.26
C MET A 710 -6.22 -24.65 -22.27
N LYS A 711 -7.13 -25.58 -22.63
CA LYS A 711 -6.90 -26.58 -23.70
C LYS A 711 -6.92 -25.99 -25.12
N LYS A 712 -7.32 -24.73 -25.32
CA LYS A 712 -7.06 -23.97 -26.56
C LYS A 712 -5.66 -23.36 -26.52
N LEU A 713 -5.34 -22.60 -25.45
CA LEU A 713 -4.05 -21.92 -25.31
C LEU A 713 -2.85 -22.88 -25.40
N ALA A 714 -2.99 -24.11 -24.91
CA ALA A 714 -1.96 -25.14 -24.95
C ALA A 714 -1.78 -25.86 -26.30
N LYS A 715 -2.69 -25.67 -27.26
CA LYS A 715 -2.55 -26.23 -28.63
C LYS A 715 -1.73 -25.34 -29.56
N LEU A 716 -1.59 -24.06 -29.22
CA LEU A 716 -0.78 -23.11 -29.98
C LEU A 716 0.66 -23.64 -30.08
N ARG A 717 1.28 -23.49 -31.26
CA ARG A 717 2.70 -23.82 -31.50
C ARG A 717 3.30 -22.80 -32.45
N HIS A 718 4.02 -21.84 -31.90
CA HIS A 718 4.74 -20.83 -32.66
C HIS A 718 5.97 -20.36 -31.89
N LYS A 719 7.10 -20.16 -32.58
CA LYS A 719 8.41 -19.87 -31.98
C LYS A 719 8.48 -18.59 -31.13
N ASN A 720 7.50 -17.70 -31.25
CA ASN A 720 7.41 -16.45 -30.50
C ASN A 720 6.29 -16.44 -29.44
N ILE A 721 5.73 -17.60 -29.05
CA ILE A 721 4.59 -17.71 -28.14
C ILE A 721 4.94 -18.62 -26.96
N LEU A 722 4.85 -18.10 -25.73
CA LEU A 722 5.08 -18.87 -24.50
C LEU A 722 3.85 -19.70 -24.15
N THR A 723 3.80 -20.95 -24.61
CA THR A 723 2.67 -21.86 -24.31
C THR A 723 2.68 -22.33 -22.85
N PRO A 724 1.50 -22.51 -22.22
CA PRO A 724 1.41 -23.16 -20.91
C PRO A 724 1.86 -24.63 -20.98
N LEU A 725 2.68 -25.05 -19.99
CA LEU A 725 3.03 -26.45 -19.73
C LEU A 725 1.91 -27.17 -18.98
N ALA A 726 1.31 -26.51 -17.98
CA ALA A 726 0.30 -27.08 -17.11
C ALA A 726 -0.63 -26.01 -16.50
N TYR A 727 -1.74 -26.44 -15.92
CA TYR A 727 -2.60 -25.60 -15.10
C TYR A 727 -3.22 -26.36 -13.92
N HIS A 728 -3.64 -25.65 -12.88
CA HIS A 728 -4.44 -26.20 -11.79
C HIS A 728 -5.66 -25.31 -11.51
N PHE A 729 -6.85 -25.94 -11.44
CA PHE A 729 -8.10 -25.28 -11.08
C PHE A 729 -8.48 -25.60 -9.63
N ARG A 730 -8.56 -24.57 -8.79
CA ARG A 730 -9.25 -24.58 -7.50
C ARG A 730 -10.26 -23.42 -7.51
N LYS A 731 -11.33 -23.49 -6.72
CA LYS A 731 -12.40 -22.46 -6.75
C LYS A 731 -11.83 -21.05 -6.53
N GLU A 732 -11.07 -20.88 -5.46
CA GLU A 732 -10.54 -19.57 -5.02
C GLU A 732 -9.13 -19.23 -5.57
N GLU A 733 -8.52 -20.08 -6.40
CA GLU A 733 -7.20 -19.79 -7.01
C GLU A 733 -6.96 -20.63 -8.28
N LYS A 734 -6.29 -20.04 -9.27
CA LYS A 734 -5.83 -20.74 -10.47
C LYS A 734 -4.31 -20.70 -10.52
N LEU A 735 -3.67 -21.82 -10.86
CA LEU A 735 -2.25 -21.84 -11.20
C LEU A 735 -2.09 -22.05 -12.70
N LEU A 736 -1.24 -21.24 -13.32
CA LEU A 736 -0.77 -21.40 -14.69
C LEU A 736 0.73 -21.70 -14.62
N VAL A 737 1.21 -22.71 -15.34
CA VAL A 737 2.62 -23.10 -15.35
C VAL A 737 3.17 -22.97 -16.77
N SER A 738 4.29 -22.26 -16.94
CA SER A 738 5.05 -22.16 -18.19
C SER A 738 6.51 -22.56 -17.96
N GLU A 739 7.32 -22.65 -19.02
CA GLU A 739 8.79 -22.73 -18.83
C GLU A 739 9.37 -21.42 -18.25
N TYR A 740 10.56 -21.50 -17.66
CA TYR A 740 11.31 -20.35 -17.16
C TYR A 740 12.30 -19.83 -18.22
N VAL A 741 12.19 -18.52 -18.50
CA VAL A 741 13.02 -17.82 -19.49
C VAL A 741 14.08 -16.99 -18.76
N ALA A 742 15.34 -17.42 -18.86
CA ALA A 742 16.41 -16.99 -17.96
C ALA A 742 16.81 -15.50 -18.04
N ARG A 743 16.70 -14.85 -19.21
CA ARG A 743 16.98 -13.40 -19.34
C ARG A 743 15.83 -12.50 -18.84
N GLY A 744 14.69 -13.08 -18.44
CA GLY A 744 13.54 -12.32 -17.95
C GLY A 744 12.75 -11.64 -19.08
N SER A 745 12.13 -10.50 -18.78
CA SER A 745 11.29 -9.73 -19.70
C SER A 745 12.03 -8.58 -20.37
N LEU A 746 11.55 -8.15 -21.55
CA LEU A 746 12.09 -7.02 -22.30
C LEU A 746 12.17 -5.74 -21.46
N LEU A 747 11.17 -5.47 -20.62
CA LEU A 747 11.18 -4.34 -19.68
C LEU A 747 12.40 -4.39 -18.74
N TYR A 748 12.74 -5.59 -18.26
CA TYR A 748 13.91 -5.79 -17.41
C TYR A 748 15.21 -5.65 -18.20
N VAL A 749 15.35 -6.33 -19.34
CA VAL A 749 16.61 -6.28 -20.13
C VAL A 749 16.87 -4.87 -20.71
N LEU A 750 15.83 -4.09 -21.02
CA LEU A 750 15.96 -2.76 -21.61
C LEU A 750 16.14 -1.63 -20.58
N HIS A 751 15.55 -1.73 -19.38
CA HIS A 751 15.57 -0.63 -18.39
C HIS A 751 16.05 -1.01 -16.97
N GLY A 752 16.08 -2.30 -16.63
CA GLY A 752 16.34 -2.79 -15.27
C GLY A 752 17.70 -3.47 -15.07
N ASP A 753 18.15 -4.26 -16.05
CA ASP A 753 19.51 -4.80 -16.12
C ASP A 753 20.46 -3.75 -16.70
N ARG A 754 21.72 -3.78 -16.25
CA ARG A 754 22.87 -3.07 -16.85
C ARG A 754 24.11 -3.97 -16.96
N GLY A 755 23.94 -5.28 -16.81
CA GLY A 755 24.94 -6.30 -17.06
C GLY A 755 24.89 -6.79 -18.52
N ASN A 756 25.39 -8.02 -18.72
CA ASN A 756 25.66 -8.54 -20.05
C ASN A 756 24.42 -8.66 -20.95
N SER A 757 23.23 -8.93 -20.40
CA SER A 757 22.03 -9.05 -21.25
C SER A 757 21.56 -7.71 -21.81
N HIS A 758 21.82 -6.61 -21.09
CA HIS A 758 21.62 -5.25 -21.59
C HIS A 758 22.68 -4.88 -22.63
N ALA A 759 23.97 -5.15 -22.37
CA ALA A 759 25.06 -4.89 -23.31
C ALA A 759 24.93 -5.65 -24.64
N GLU A 760 24.26 -6.80 -24.64
CA GLU A 760 23.95 -7.60 -25.83
C GLU A 760 22.72 -7.08 -26.62
N LEU A 761 21.96 -6.07 -26.15
CA LEU A 761 20.85 -5.42 -26.90
C LEU A 761 21.32 -4.47 -28.02
N THR A 762 22.24 -4.98 -28.84
CA THR A 762 22.67 -4.39 -30.11
C THR A 762 21.52 -4.28 -31.12
N TRP A 763 21.68 -3.46 -32.17
CA TRP A 763 20.67 -3.30 -33.24
C TRP A 763 20.14 -4.63 -33.81
N PRO A 764 20.98 -5.62 -34.21
CA PRO A 764 20.48 -6.90 -34.71
C PRO A 764 19.57 -7.65 -33.72
N ASN A 765 19.85 -7.58 -32.42
CA ASN A 765 19.02 -8.21 -31.39
C ASN A 765 17.73 -7.41 -31.13
N ARG A 766 17.78 -6.07 -31.13
CA ARG A 766 16.58 -5.22 -31.05
C ARG A 766 15.65 -5.42 -32.25
N LEU A 767 16.21 -5.51 -33.46
CA LEU A 767 15.50 -5.84 -34.70
C LEU A 767 14.89 -7.25 -34.66
N LYS A 768 15.64 -8.25 -34.16
CA LYS A 768 15.15 -9.62 -33.96
C LYS A 768 13.94 -9.66 -33.00
N ILE A 769 13.99 -8.90 -31.90
CA ILE A 769 12.87 -8.75 -30.96
C ILE A 769 11.65 -8.12 -31.67
N ILE A 770 11.82 -7.02 -32.41
CA ILE A 770 10.71 -6.37 -33.13
C ILE A 770 10.04 -7.35 -34.11
N LYS A 771 10.81 -8.06 -34.93
CA LYS A 771 10.29 -9.08 -35.87
C LYS A 771 9.59 -10.23 -35.14
N GLY A 772 10.18 -10.76 -34.07
CA GLY A 772 9.58 -11.86 -33.31
C GLY A 772 8.26 -11.48 -32.61
N VAL A 773 8.16 -10.26 -32.06
CA VAL A 773 6.91 -9.72 -31.50
C VAL A 773 5.85 -9.60 -32.60
N ALA A 774 6.20 -9.05 -33.76
CA ALA A 774 5.28 -8.90 -34.89
C ALA A 774 4.76 -10.26 -35.40
N ARG A 775 5.66 -11.25 -35.58
CA ARG A 775 5.30 -12.64 -35.95
C ARG A 775 4.37 -13.29 -34.93
N GLY A 776 4.67 -13.16 -33.64
CA GLY A 776 3.85 -13.68 -32.55
C GLY A 776 2.43 -13.09 -32.56
N MET A 777 2.33 -11.76 -32.74
CA MET A 777 1.05 -11.08 -32.85
C MET A 777 0.24 -11.53 -34.07
N GLY A 778 0.89 -11.65 -35.23
CA GLY A 778 0.26 -12.15 -36.45
C GLY A 778 -0.32 -13.55 -36.28
N PHE A 779 0.46 -14.47 -35.69
CA PHE A 779 0.03 -15.83 -35.38
C PHE A 779 -1.18 -15.86 -34.44
N LEU A 780 -1.16 -15.10 -33.34
CA LEU A 780 -2.30 -15.02 -32.42
C LEU A 780 -3.57 -14.51 -33.12
N HIS A 781 -3.47 -13.46 -33.93
CA HIS A 781 -4.62 -12.91 -34.65
C HIS A 781 -5.14 -13.83 -35.76
N SER A 782 -4.30 -14.71 -36.33
CA SER A 782 -4.78 -15.77 -37.24
C SER A 782 -5.47 -16.93 -36.51
N GLU A 783 -4.90 -17.44 -35.42
CA GLU A 783 -5.48 -18.56 -34.66
C GLU A 783 -6.82 -18.18 -34.01
N PHE A 784 -6.94 -16.95 -33.50
CA PHE A 784 -8.19 -16.44 -32.95
C PHE A 784 -9.07 -15.71 -33.99
N SER A 785 -8.83 -15.89 -35.30
CA SER A 785 -9.58 -15.15 -36.35
C SER A 785 -11.11 -15.40 -36.35
N LEU A 786 -11.59 -16.51 -35.79
CA LEU A 786 -13.03 -16.82 -35.65
C LEU A 786 -13.71 -16.16 -34.43
N TYR A 787 -12.93 -15.62 -33.49
CA TYR A 787 -13.41 -14.93 -32.29
C TYR A 787 -12.49 -13.74 -32.05
N PRO A 788 -12.87 -12.48 -32.38
CA PRO A 788 -11.96 -11.32 -32.41
C PRO A 788 -11.48 -10.89 -31.00
N LEU A 789 -10.62 -11.74 -30.44
CA LEU A 789 -10.03 -11.67 -29.12
C LEU A 789 -8.66 -11.02 -29.27
N PRO A 790 -8.44 -9.81 -28.74
CA PRO A 790 -7.11 -9.25 -28.67
C PRO A 790 -6.21 -10.08 -27.72
N HIS A 791 -4.89 -10.02 -27.93
CA HIS A 791 -3.90 -10.46 -26.94
C HIS A 791 -4.19 -9.80 -25.59
N GLY A 792 -4.58 -8.52 -25.60
CA GLY A 792 -5.23 -7.86 -24.48
C GLY A 792 -4.34 -7.58 -23.27
N ASN A 793 -3.02 -7.69 -23.46
CA ASN A 793 -2.03 -7.55 -22.39
C ASN A 793 -0.61 -7.31 -22.94
N LEU A 794 -0.47 -6.86 -24.19
CA LEU A 794 0.83 -6.73 -24.84
C LEU A 794 1.60 -5.54 -24.25
N LYS A 795 2.77 -5.82 -23.66
CA LYS A 795 3.68 -4.83 -23.05
C LYS A 795 5.07 -5.46 -22.86
N SER A 796 6.14 -4.67 -22.79
CA SER A 796 7.52 -5.18 -22.66
C SER A 796 7.76 -5.99 -21.37
N SER A 797 6.93 -5.86 -20.34
CA SER A 797 6.95 -6.76 -19.16
C SER A 797 6.46 -8.18 -19.45
N ASN A 798 5.68 -8.38 -20.53
CA ASN A 798 5.08 -9.65 -20.94
C ASN A 798 5.73 -10.21 -22.24
N VAL A 799 6.80 -9.59 -22.73
CA VAL A 799 7.67 -10.14 -23.78
C VAL A 799 8.88 -10.72 -23.06
N LEU A 800 9.02 -12.05 -23.02
CA LEU A 800 10.19 -12.71 -22.43
C LEU A 800 11.30 -12.90 -23.47
N ILE A 801 12.56 -12.80 -23.06
CA ILE A 801 13.71 -12.83 -23.97
C ILE A 801 14.43 -14.18 -23.89
N GLY A 802 14.39 -14.95 -24.98
CA GLY A 802 15.11 -16.21 -25.11
C GLY A 802 16.63 -16.04 -24.97
N SER A 803 17.35 -17.16 -24.76
CA SER A 803 18.81 -17.17 -24.63
C SER A 803 19.53 -16.52 -25.83
N ASP A 804 18.92 -16.60 -27.00
CA ASP A 804 19.41 -16.12 -28.30
C ASP A 804 18.74 -14.79 -28.77
N TYR A 805 18.01 -14.09 -27.90
CA TYR A 805 17.18 -12.92 -28.23
C TYR A 805 15.96 -13.17 -29.14
N GLU A 806 15.52 -14.42 -29.35
CA GLU A 806 14.18 -14.66 -29.88
C GLU A 806 13.13 -14.32 -28.78
N PRO A 807 12.14 -13.46 -29.05
CA PRO A 807 11.16 -13.04 -28.05
C PRO A 807 9.99 -14.04 -27.94
N LEU A 808 9.44 -14.18 -26.74
CA LEU A 808 8.31 -15.04 -26.41
C LEU A 808 7.19 -14.21 -25.76
N LEU A 809 6.05 -14.07 -26.44
CA LEU A 809 4.87 -13.39 -25.89
C LEU A 809 4.18 -14.25 -24.83
N SER A 810 3.87 -13.66 -23.67
CA SER A 810 3.18 -14.32 -22.56
C SER A 810 1.94 -13.55 -22.09
N ASP A 811 1.13 -14.16 -21.22
CA ASP A 811 -0.10 -13.59 -20.65
C ASP A 811 -1.14 -13.07 -21.68
N TYR A 812 -1.23 -13.76 -22.82
CA TYR A 812 -2.13 -13.45 -23.93
C TYR A 812 -3.51 -14.10 -23.80
N ALA A 813 -4.51 -13.50 -24.46
CA ALA A 813 -5.86 -14.06 -24.65
C ALA A 813 -6.64 -14.44 -23.37
N PHE A 814 -6.30 -13.87 -22.22
CA PHE A 814 -7.02 -14.08 -20.95
C PHE A 814 -8.40 -13.40 -20.89
N HIS A 815 -8.84 -12.65 -21.91
CA HIS A 815 -10.13 -11.96 -21.90
C HIS A 815 -11.35 -12.87 -21.58
N PRO A 816 -11.48 -14.11 -22.09
CA PRO A 816 -12.58 -15.01 -21.72
C PRO A 816 -12.50 -15.55 -20.27
N LEU A 817 -11.39 -15.33 -19.58
CA LEU A 817 -11.10 -15.84 -18.24
C LEU A 817 -11.35 -14.80 -17.13
N LEU A 818 -11.91 -13.63 -17.42
CA LEU A 818 -11.93 -12.50 -16.49
C LEU A 818 -13.35 -12.01 -16.20
N ASN A 819 -13.65 -11.81 -14.91
CA ASN A 819 -15.03 -11.69 -14.45
C ASN A 819 -15.64 -10.29 -14.62
N SER A 820 -14.90 -9.26 -15.07
CA SER A 820 -15.44 -7.91 -15.23
C SER A 820 -14.66 -7.02 -16.21
N THR A 821 -15.36 -6.09 -16.87
CA THR A 821 -14.77 -5.07 -17.76
C THR A 821 -13.73 -4.18 -17.06
N PRO A 822 -13.93 -3.73 -15.79
CA PRO A 822 -12.87 -3.07 -15.03
C PRO A 822 -11.61 -3.91 -14.85
N THR A 823 -11.73 -5.23 -14.64
CA THR A 823 -10.56 -6.13 -14.52
C THR A 823 -9.78 -6.20 -15.83
N VAL A 824 -10.47 -6.34 -16.97
CA VAL A 824 -9.86 -6.28 -18.31
C VAL A 824 -9.13 -4.94 -18.50
N GLN A 825 -9.80 -3.84 -18.16
CA GLN A 825 -9.24 -2.48 -18.21
C GLN A 825 -8.05 -2.24 -17.26
N CYS A 826 -7.76 -3.12 -16.28
CA CYS A 826 -6.60 -3.02 -15.40
C CYS A 826 -5.35 -3.78 -15.91
N MET A 827 -5.46 -4.59 -16.97
CA MET A 827 -4.31 -5.33 -17.51
C MET A 827 -3.40 -4.47 -18.41
N PHE A 828 -4.02 -3.55 -19.16
CA PHE A 828 -3.34 -2.70 -20.13
C PHE A 828 -2.50 -1.63 -19.43
N ALA A 829 -1.18 -1.80 -19.50
CA ALA A 829 -0.24 -0.69 -19.29
C ALA A 829 -0.33 0.32 -20.46
N PHE A 830 -0.60 -0.18 -21.66
CA PHE A 830 -0.76 0.63 -22.87
C PHE A 830 -2.24 0.68 -23.24
N LYS A 831 -2.94 1.73 -22.80
CA LYS A 831 -4.33 1.98 -23.20
C LYS A 831 -4.34 2.79 -24.49
N SER A 832 -4.94 2.24 -25.54
CA SER A 832 -5.22 3.00 -26.75
C SER A 832 -6.37 4.00 -26.53
N PRO A 833 -6.48 5.06 -27.35
CA PRO A 833 -7.51 6.08 -27.17
C PRO A 833 -8.94 5.53 -27.20
N GLU A 834 -9.24 4.61 -28.12
CA GLU A 834 -10.57 3.98 -28.21
C GLU A 834 -10.90 3.08 -27.01
N ALA A 835 -9.90 2.36 -26.48
CA ALA A 835 -10.06 1.54 -25.29
C ALA A 835 -10.20 2.39 -24.01
N THR A 836 -9.71 3.64 -24.04
CA THR A 836 -9.87 4.60 -22.94
C THR A 836 -11.24 5.29 -22.99
N LEU A 837 -11.68 5.72 -24.17
CA LEU A 837 -12.91 6.47 -24.37
C LEU A 837 -14.16 5.58 -24.33
N ASN A 838 -14.14 4.47 -25.05
CA ASN A 838 -15.32 3.62 -25.28
C ASN A 838 -15.32 2.35 -24.41
N GLN A 839 -14.29 2.16 -23.58
CA GLN A 839 -13.99 0.96 -22.79
C GLN A 839 -13.80 -0.36 -23.58
N GLN A 840 -13.93 -0.33 -24.92
CA GLN A 840 -13.81 -1.47 -25.81
C GLN A 840 -12.35 -1.72 -26.23
N VAL A 841 -11.87 -2.94 -26.04
CA VAL A 841 -10.57 -3.39 -26.56
C VAL A 841 -10.80 -4.15 -27.86
N THR A 842 -9.97 -3.88 -28.88
CA THR A 842 -10.06 -4.51 -30.20
C THR A 842 -8.69 -5.03 -30.66
N GLN A 843 -8.65 -5.77 -31.77
CA GLN A 843 -7.39 -6.14 -32.43
C GLN A 843 -6.54 -4.91 -32.83
N LYS A 844 -7.17 -3.77 -33.19
CA LYS A 844 -6.44 -2.49 -33.42
C LYS A 844 -5.81 -1.94 -32.12
N SER A 845 -6.33 -2.28 -30.95
CA SER A 845 -5.76 -1.91 -29.65
C SER A 845 -4.47 -2.69 -29.35
N ASP A 846 -4.34 -3.94 -29.79
CA ASP A 846 -3.06 -4.67 -29.73
C ASP A 846 -2.02 -4.04 -30.68
N VAL A 847 -2.42 -3.58 -31.87
CA VAL A 847 -1.50 -2.88 -32.81
C VAL A 847 -0.93 -1.62 -32.17
N TYR A 848 -1.75 -0.86 -31.43
CA TYR A 848 -1.30 0.29 -30.64
C TYR A 848 -0.26 -0.11 -29.57
N CYS A 849 -0.50 -1.22 -28.86
CA CYS A 849 0.47 -1.76 -27.89
C CYS A 849 1.78 -2.21 -28.56
N MET A 850 1.70 -2.85 -29.74
CA MET A 850 2.87 -3.26 -30.52
C MET A 850 3.66 -2.05 -31.02
N GLY A 851 2.97 -0.99 -31.45
CA GLY A 851 3.58 0.29 -31.82
C GLY A 851 4.38 0.90 -30.67
N ILE A 852 3.83 0.93 -29.45
CA ILE A 852 4.57 1.42 -28.28
C ILE A 852 5.80 0.54 -27.98
N ILE A 853 5.72 -0.79 -28.09
CA ILE A 853 6.89 -1.67 -27.92
C ILE A 853 7.97 -1.38 -28.98
N ILE A 854 7.60 -1.15 -30.24
CA ILE A 854 8.54 -0.79 -31.31
C ILE A 854 9.26 0.53 -30.96
N LEU A 855 8.51 1.55 -30.54
CA LEU A 855 9.09 2.85 -30.16
C LEU A 855 9.94 2.76 -28.88
N GLU A 856 9.52 1.98 -27.88
CA GLU A 856 10.27 1.70 -26.66
C GLU A 856 11.63 1.05 -26.99
N ILE A 857 11.66 0.04 -27.85
CA ILE A 857 12.88 -0.67 -28.27
C ILE A 857 13.85 0.24 -29.03
N ILE A 858 13.37 1.07 -29.97
CA ILE A 858 14.26 1.90 -30.82
C ILE A 858 14.80 3.11 -30.06
N THR A 859 14.01 3.69 -29.14
CA THR A 859 14.36 4.94 -28.45
C THR A 859 15.05 4.75 -27.10
N GLY A 860 14.96 3.54 -26.53
CA GLY A 860 15.43 3.24 -25.17
C GLY A 860 14.72 4.04 -24.09
N LYS A 861 13.56 4.66 -24.37
CA LYS A 861 12.82 5.48 -23.40
C LYS A 861 11.74 4.66 -22.71
N TYR A 862 11.66 4.82 -21.39
CA TYR A 862 10.64 4.20 -20.55
C TYR A 862 9.27 4.89 -20.76
N PRO A 863 8.24 4.19 -21.28
CA PRO A 863 6.93 4.81 -21.55
C PRO A 863 6.23 5.35 -20.29
N SER A 864 5.72 6.58 -20.35
CA SER A 864 4.95 7.22 -19.27
C SER A 864 3.68 6.45 -18.91
N GLN A 865 3.12 5.74 -19.89
CA GLN A 865 1.92 4.92 -19.79
C GLN A 865 2.05 3.79 -18.75
N TYR A 866 3.27 3.35 -18.42
CA TYR A 866 3.51 2.40 -17.31
C TYR A 866 3.24 2.97 -15.90
N MET A 867 3.03 4.27 -15.75
CA MET A 867 2.88 4.93 -14.45
C MET A 867 1.49 5.55 -14.30
N ASN A 868 0.69 5.02 -13.35
CA ASN A 868 -0.69 5.47 -13.06
C ASN A 868 -0.83 6.98 -12.76
N ASN A 869 0.26 7.68 -12.44
CA ASN A 869 0.28 9.11 -12.12
C ASN A 869 0.96 9.97 -13.22
N GLN A 870 1.36 9.39 -14.37
CA GLN A 870 2.06 10.01 -15.51
C GLN A 870 3.35 10.81 -15.22
N LYS A 871 3.82 10.90 -13.97
CA LYS A 871 5.07 11.56 -13.58
C LYS A 871 6.22 10.55 -13.47
N GLY A 872 7.02 10.41 -14.53
CA GLY A 872 8.33 9.74 -14.46
C GLY A 872 8.84 9.16 -15.78
N GLY A 873 7.97 8.64 -16.64
CA GLY A 873 8.33 8.16 -17.98
C GLY A 873 8.15 9.22 -19.08
N THR A 874 8.64 8.93 -20.28
CA THR A 874 8.45 9.75 -21.48
C THR A 874 7.14 9.35 -22.17
N ASP A 875 6.32 10.32 -22.62
CA ASP A 875 5.27 9.99 -23.59
C ASP A 875 5.92 9.80 -24.97
N VAL A 876 6.35 8.56 -25.22
CA VAL A 876 7.12 8.20 -26.43
C VAL A 876 6.28 8.43 -27.69
N VAL A 877 4.96 8.24 -27.64
CA VAL A 877 4.08 8.43 -28.80
C VAL A 877 4.07 9.90 -29.22
N GLN A 878 3.80 10.82 -28.28
CA GLN A 878 3.75 12.25 -28.58
C GLN A 878 5.13 12.83 -28.94
N TRP A 879 6.19 12.37 -28.27
CA TRP A 879 7.57 12.79 -28.54
C TRP A 879 8.06 12.35 -29.93
N VAL A 880 7.82 11.10 -30.31
CA VAL A 880 8.13 10.57 -31.65
C VAL A 880 7.33 11.30 -32.72
N LYS A 881 6.01 11.49 -32.54
CA LYS A 881 5.18 12.21 -33.54
C LYS A 881 5.64 13.66 -33.75
N SER A 882 6.07 14.38 -32.70
CA SER A 882 6.64 15.73 -32.87
C SER A 882 7.93 15.71 -33.70
N ALA A 883 8.89 14.86 -33.32
CA ALA A 883 10.17 14.80 -34.02
C ALA A 883 10.03 14.36 -35.49
N LEU A 884 9.11 13.44 -35.81
CA LEU A 884 8.80 13.05 -37.20
C LEU A 884 8.18 14.20 -38.02
N ALA A 885 7.33 15.03 -37.41
CA ALA A 885 6.79 16.23 -38.06
C ALA A 885 7.88 17.29 -38.32
N GLU A 886 8.91 17.33 -37.47
CA GLU A 886 10.06 18.24 -37.55
C GLU A 886 11.24 17.69 -38.38
N LYS A 887 11.16 16.43 -38.86
CA LYS A 887 12.24 15.70 -39.56
C LYS A 887 13.51 15.50 -38.73
N ARG A 888 13.32 15.18 -37.44
CA ARG A 888 14.37 14.94 -36.42
C ARG A 888 14.45 13.48 -35.97
N GLU A 889 13.98 12.53 -36.78
CA GLU A 889 13.94 11.08 -36.51
C GLU A 889 15.27 10.51 -35.97
N LYS A 890 16.42 11.00 -36.47
CA LYS A 890 17.75 10.58 -36.00
C LYS A 890 18.03 10.87 -34.53
N GLU A 891 17.36 11.87 -33.95
CA GLU A 891 17.49 12.24 -32.52
C GLU A 891 16.64 11.35 -31.60
N LEU A 892 15.73 10.55 -32.16
CA LEU A 892 14.90 9.59 -31.42
C LEU A 892 15.63 8.27 -31.15
N ILE A 893 16.57 7.90 -32.01
CA ILE A 893 17.29 6.61 -31.97
C ILE A 893 18.15 6.54 -30.71
N ASP A 894 18.08 5.42 -30.00
CA ASP A 894 18.90 5.16 -28.82
C ASP A 894 20.41 5.23 -29.18
N PRO A 895 21.21 6.10 -28.51
CA PRO A 895 22.65 6.19 -28.74
C PRO A 895 23.38 4.84 -28.67
N GLU A 896 22.89 3.89 -27.87
CA GLU A 896 23.51 2.56 -27.71
C GLU A 896 23.42 1.66 -28.95
N ILE A 897 22.45 1.91 -29.84
CA ILE A 897 22.33 1.19 -31.13
C ILE A 897 22.76 2.04 -32.33
N SER A 898 22.92 3.35 -32.16
CA SER A 898 23.20 4.32 -33.23
C SER A 898 24.44 4.01 -34.09
N SER A 899 25.40 3.25 -33.56
CA SER A 899 26.65 2.85 -34.23
C SER A 899 26.64 1.43 -34.82
N GLY A 900 25.57 0.66 -34.59
CA GLY A 900 25.52 -0.80 -34.83
C GLY A 900 24.63 -1.27 -35.98
N GLY A 901 24.13 -0.37 -36.84
CA GLY A 901 23.17 -0.73 -37.89
C GLY A 901 22.92 0.35 -38.93
N SER A 902 22.05 0.04 -39.89
CA SER A 902 21.51 1.01 -40.85
C SER A 902 20.56 1.95 -40.14
N THR A 903 20.91 3.24 -40.09
CA THR A 903 20.06 4.28 -39.50
C THR A 903 18.73 4.41 -40.24
N GLY A 904 18.71 4.15 -41.55
CA GLY A 904 17.48 4.20 -42.36
C GLY A 904 16.47 3.12 -41.96
N ASP A 905 16.92 1.94 -41.58
CA ASP A 905 16.05 0.84 -41.15
C ASP A 905 15.41 1.19 -39.79
N MET A 906 16.19 1.81 -38.89
CA MET A 906 15.71 2.35 -37.60
C MET A 906 14.67 3.47 -37.82
N GLU A 907 14.92 4.40 -38.73
CA GLU A 907 14.01 5.49 -39.10
C GLU A 907 12.66 4.96 -39.63
N LYS A 908 12.69 3.95 -40.52
CA LYS A 908 11.46 3.32 -41.02
C LYS A 908 10.70 2.58 -39.92
N LEU A 909 11.38 1.87 -39.01
CA LEU A 909 10.70 1.23 -37.87
C LEU A 909 10.09 2.28 -36.91
N LEU A 910 10.69 3.47 -36.74
CA LEU A 910 10.05 4.58 -36.04
C LEU A 910 8.76 5.04 -36.75
N HIS A 911 8.78 5.18 -38.07
CA HIS A 911 7.56 5.48 -38.85
C HIS A 911 6.49 4.39 -38.71
N ILE A 912 6.87 3.10 -38.72
CA ILE A 912 5.94 1.98 -38.54
C ILE A 912 5.37 1.96 -37.12
N GLY A 913 6.21 2.14 -36.09
CA GLY A 913 5.78 2.28 -34.71
C GLY A 913 4.80 3.43 -34.52
N ALA A 914 5.12 4.62 -35.06
CA ALA A 914 4.26 5.80 -35.02
C ALA A 914 2.88 5.55 -35.67
N ALA A 915 2.85 4.94 -36.86
CA ALA A 915 1.60 4.60 -37.57
C ALA A 915 0.80 3.46 -36.92
N CYS A 916 1.46 2.56 -36.17
CA CYS A 916 0.79 1.61 -35.29
C CYS A 916 0.18 2.29 -34.06
N THR A 917 0.73 3.44 -33.63
CA THR A 917 0.20 4.28 -32.53
C THR A 917 -0.73 5.41 -32.99
N GLU A 918 -1.43 5.27 -34.13
CA GLU A 918 -2.38 6.31 -34.53
C GLU A 918 -3.62 6.33 -33.63
N SER A 919 -4.11 7.54 -33.32
CA SER A 919 -5.18 7.76 -32.37
C SER A 919 -6.51 7.25 -32.88
N ASP A 920 -6.80 7.48 -34.16
CA ASP A 920 -7.94 6.92 -34.86
C ASP A 920 -7.70 5.43 -35.21
N PRO A 921 -8.55 4.49 -34.76
CA PRO A 921 -8.40 3.07 -35.07
C PRO A 921 -8.51 2.72 -36.55
N ASP A 922 -9.19 3.53 -37.37
CA ASP A 922 -9.37 3.27 -38.80
C ASP A 922 -8.15 3.74 -39.61
N GLU A 923 -7.55 4.89 -39.25
CA GLU A 923 -6.28 5.37 -39.84
C GLU A 923 -5.06 4.56 -39.35
N ARG A 924 -5.13 3.96 -38.16
CA ARG A 924 -4.07 3.11 -37.58
C ARG A 924 -3.71 1.95 -38.50
N MET A 925 -2.41 1.72 -38.69
CA MET A 925 -1.89 0.67 -39.57
C MET A 925 -2.52 -0.71 -39.29
N ASP A 926 -2.80 -1.49 -40.33
CA ASP A 926 -3.27 -2.88 -40.15
C ASP A 926 -2.13 -3.80 -39.69
N LEU A 927 -2.43 -4.81 -38.86
CA LEU A 927 -1.41 -5.71 -38.33
C LEU A 927 -0.65 -6.47 -39.44
N LYS A 928 -1.34 -6.94 -40.50
CA LYS A 928 -0.68 -7.65 -41.60
C LYS A 928 0.20 -6.71 -42.42
N GLN A 929 -0.21 -5.46 -42.55
CA GLN A 929 0.60 -4.41 -43.19
C GLN A 929 1.84 -4.06 -42.35
N ALA A 930 1.67 -3.93 -41.03
CA ALA A 930 2.77 -3.67 -40.10
C ALA A 930 3.79 -4.82 -40.10
N ILE A 931 3.33 -6.08 -39.97
CA ILE A 931 4.18 -7.27 -40.05
C ILE A 931 4.94 -7.30 -41.39
N LYS A 932 4.25 -7.10 -42.53
CA LYS A 932 4.91 -7.11 -43.84
C LYS A 932 6.06 -6.10 -43.91
N ARG A 933 5.85 -4.87 -43.45
CA ARG A 933 6.90 -3.84 -43.44
C ARG A 933 8.03 -4.15 -42.45
N ILE A 934 7.72 -4.75 -41.30
CA ILE A 934 8.70 -5.17 -40.29
C ILE A 934 9.59 -6.33 -40.77
N GLU A 935 9.12 -7.14 -41.73
CA GLU A 935 9.90 -8.20 -42.40
C GLU A 935 10.59 -7.74 -43.70
N GLU A 936 10.34 -6.51 -44.16
CA GLU A 936 11.02 -5.87 -45.29
C GLU A 936 12.28 -5.09 -44.86
N GLU A 937 12.33 -4.73 -43.57
CA GLU A 937 13.54 -4.44 -42.79
C GLU A 937 14.18 -5.73 -42.24
#